data_AF-A0A7C0UGJ8-F1
#
_entry.id   AF-A0A7C0UGJ8-F1
#
_cell.length_a   1.000
_cell.length_b   1.000
_cell.length_c   1.000
_cell.angle_alpha   90.00
_cell.angle_beta   90.00
_cell.angle_gamma   90.00
#
_symmetry.space_group_name_H-M   'P 1'
#
loop_
_entity.id
_entity.type
_entity.pdbx_description
1 polymer ?
#
loop_
_entity_poly.entity_id
_entity_poly.type
_entity_poly.pdbx_seq_one_letter_code
_entity_poly.pdbx_strand_id
1 'polypeptide(L)'
;MSIRLKLSIFLLVFILIASMFGGGTMFIFDRISNNLDLLRKTSEEYRLHEELKMSIVEFSTYVKSWAFTGERRYRRLYRDGLSKVYKDFGALQDYVADRDALKEVGSKFEDLNRTARKIFSYSRPKGNQAVLHLVGQIEEQELDILTSVEELHTESLQNVTIAVKETEESKARLTLYVAVLIFITIFSVIFLVLLITRSIGRPFKELLLFTEKIISGQVDAMTGVERNDEFGIIARRFGQVLSKLKESEENLRKRLSETELLFEVTRIASSTLELKESLKLITETVADWKGLDYVGVYLLNVEGQVFTLQALNRDADIFERSFTVDSGELCRKILDTREPVYKEMPTEREVAFIKRSLGSLILFPIIREGRCLGLFFIGVEAVRKFTENELNIANILSNTIGTIVRNAELYVSAMDQLNKITVLYELSRELTTLLDLEDLLNRVVIEVTRLLNAKGCIIRLQEDHALKIKAHYGVPRDFIKGMDTEIGEGIAGKVSSSGKSMLVENVAEMPEDTRVPLLEAKSVVCVPLKIGNEVIGTIGLYDKKGPEGEIITFNLDDLRTTEGIASLISLAIEKARIFEKEKEKEQEALEAKKRLDILFESVQGGIVTLDRSYTLLSINRFVEEFLHMQSDEVVGRSALEIFHEKGGICPHCAAKLTFETGDINIITQSKGANYAELSSYPIKDEEGNVVEAVVLIQDITDRVLYQEEILALYKEVAQTKEYLESLIDNSADAIVTTDLKGVVTSWNRGAERIYGFTEEEAIGSFLPFIPDFLLETEMQYIERIKQGETIKNIETLRKKRDGAMIEVSLTLSPIKDASGEVIGISGISRDISEKKKVEKEL
;
A
#
# COMPACT_ATOMS: atom_id res chain seq x y z
N MET A 1 -58.29 8.91 51.57
CA MET A 1 -58.62 7.89 52.59
C MET A 1 -58.07 6.57 52.11
N SER A 2 -57.11 5.99 52.85
CA SER A 2 -56.44 4.75 52.44
C SER A 2 -57.43 3.61 52.27
N ILE A 3 -57.12 2.67 51.38
CA ILE A 3 -57.93 1.45 51.20
C ILE A 3 -58.08 0.70 52.53
N ARG A 4 -57.02 0.71 53.35
CA ARG A 4 -57.04 0.16 54.71
C ARG A 4 -58.12 0.81 55.58
N LEU A 5 -58.21 2.14 55.62
CA LEU A 5 -59.22 2.81 56.45
C LEU A 5 -60.64 2.50 55.99
N LYS A 6 -60.89 2.36 54.67
CA LYS A 6 -62.21 2.02 54.14
C LYS A 6 -62.63 0.60 54.53
N LEU A 7 -61.71 -0.35 54.43
CA LEU A 7 -61.92 -1.73 54.86
C LEU A 7 -62.13 -1.83 56.37
N SER A 8 -61.35 -1.08 57.17
CA SER A 8 -61.51 -1.05 58.63
C SER A 8 -62.86 -0.49 59.08
N ILE A 9 -63.35 0.58 58.46
CA ILE A 9 -64.70 1.13 58.75
C ILE A 9 -65.78 0.11 58.39
N PHE A 10 -65.67 -0.54 57.22
CA PHE A 10 -66.64 -1.57 56.83
C PHE A 10 -66.65 -2.75 57.82
N LEU A 11 -65.49 -3.25 58.21
CA LEU A 11 -65.37 -4.36 59.17
C LEU A 11 -66.00 -3.99 60.52
N LEU A 12 -65.76 -2.76 61.00
CA LEU A 12 -66.31 -2.27 62.27
C LEU A 12 -67.84 -2.19 62.24
N VAL A 13 -68.42 -1.66 61.16
CA VAL A 13 -69.88 -1.60 60.98
C VAL A 13 -70.48 -3.01 60.89
N PHE A 14 -69.82 -3.93 60.18
CA PHE A 14 -70.27 -5.32 60.07
C PHE A 14 -70.29 -6.04 61.43
N ILE A 15 -69.25 -5.87 62.24
CA ILE A 15 -69.16 -6.46 63.58
C ILE A 15 -70.29 -5.93 64.49
N LEU A 16 -70.53 -4.61 64.48
CA LEU A 16 -71.61 -3.97 65.25
C LEU A 16 -72.99 -4.56 64.89
N ILE A 17 -73.26 -4.72 63.60
CA ILE A 17 -74.50 -5.31 63.10
C ILE A 17 -74.62 -6.77 63.55
N ALA A 18 -73.56 -7.58 63.40
CA ALA A 18 -73.56 -8.97 63.83
C ALA A 18 -73.80 -9.15 65.34
N SER A 19 -73.22 -8.30 66.18
CA SER A 19 -73.42 -8.32 67.63
C SER A 19 -74.85 -7.99 68.04
N MET A 20 -75.49 -6.99 67.41
CA MET A 20 -76.91 -6.70 67.64
C MET A 20 -77.80 -7.91 67.32
N PHE A 21 -77.47 -8.65 66.25
CA PHE A 21 -78.28 -9.79 65.84
C PHE A 21 -78.18 -11.00 66.77
N GLY A 22 -77.01 -11.24 67.37
CA GLY A 22 -76.82 -12.31 68.35
C GLY A 22 -77.62 -12.11 69.65
N GLY A 23 -77.84 -10.86 70.07
CA GLY A 23 -78.64 -10.56 71.26
C GLY A 23 -80.14 -10.84 71.05
N GLY A 24 -80.69 -10.49 69.89
CA GLY A 24 -82.11 -10.66 69.61
C GLY A 24 -82.55 -12.12 69.44
N THR A 25 -81.68 -13.00 68.91
CA THR A 25 -81.99 -14.44 68.79
C THR A 25 -82.08 -15.11 70.16
N MET A 26 -81.18 -14.77 71.09
CA MET A 26 -81.15 -15.35 72.43
C MET A 26 -82.42 -15.02 73.23
N PHE A 27 -82.91 -13.78 73.13
CA PHE A 27 -84.13 -13.33 73.82
C PHE A 27 -85.39 -14.06 73.34
N ILE A 28 -85.53 -14.30 72.03
CA ILE A 28 -86.70 -15.00 71.47
C ILE A 28 -86.68 -16.49 71.88
N PHE A 29 -85.51 -17.11 71.91
CA PHE A 29 -85.37 -18.52 72.27
C PHE A 29 -85.73 -18.78 73.74
N ASP A 30 -85.28 -17.91 74.65
CA ASP A 30 -85.59 -17.99 76.09
C ASP A 30 -87.11 -17.93 76.35
N ARG A 31 -87.81 -17.01 75.67
CA ARG A 31 -89.27 -16.87 75.80
C ARG A 31 -90.04 -18.09 75.31
N ILE A 32 -89.64 -18.70 74.20
CA ILE A 32 -90.26 -19.93 73.69
C ILE A 32 -90.04 -21.10 74.67
N SER A 33 -88.84 -21.20 75.26
CA SER A 33 -88.53 -22.24 76.24
C SER A 33 -89.41 -22.14 77.49
N ASN A 34 -89.58 -20.94 78.03
CA ASN A 34 -90.42 -20.72 79.22
C ASN A 34 -91.90 -21.07 78.99
N ASN A 35 -92.44 -20.76 77.81
CA ASN A 35 -93.82 -21.10 77.47
C ASN A 35 -94.05 -22.62 77.32
N LEU A 36 -93.06 -23.36 76.80
CA LEU A 36 -93.12 -24.82 76.70
C LEU A 36 -93.16 -25.50 78.09
N ASP A 37 -92.38 -24.99 79.05
CA ASP A 37 -92.38 -25.50 80.42
C ASP A 37 -93.71 -25.24 81.14
N LEU A 38 -94.35 -24.08 80.89
CA LEU A 38 -95.67 -23.77 81.43
C LEU A 38 -96.74 -24.75 80.92
N LEU A 39 -96.77 -25.01 79.60
CA LEU A 39 -97.71 -25.96 78.98
C LEU A 39 -97.58 -27.37 79.57
N ARG A 40 -96.35 -27.81 79.85
CA ARG A 40 -96.10 -29.13 80.44
C ARG A 40 -96.68 -29.25 81.85
N LYS A 41 -96.49 -28.24 82.71
CA LYS A 41 -96.99 -28.25 84.09
C LYS A 41 -98.52 -28.28 84.14
N THR A 42 -99.19 -27.50 83.30
CA THR A 42 -100.66 -27.43 83.29
C THR A 42 -101.31 -28.71 82.75
N SER A 43 -100.66 -29.42 81.82
CA SER A 43 -101.12 -30.74 81.37
C SER A 43 -101.11 -31.78 82.49
N GLU A 44 -100.12 -31.74 83.38
CA GLU A 44 -100.00 -32.69 84.49
C GLU A 44 -101.06 -32.41 85.57
N GLU A 45 -101.34 -31.13 85.84
CA GLU A 45 -102.44 -30.69 86.71
C GLU A 45 -103.79 -31.23 86.24
N TYR A 46 -104.12 -31.10 84.95
CA TYR A 46 -105.37 -31.63 84.38
C TYR A 46 -105.56 -33.13 84.63
N ARG A 47 -104.50 -33.92 84.42
CA ARG A 47 -104.53 -35.37 84.64
C ARG A 47 -104.91 -35.71 86.08
N LEU A 48 -104.36 -34.98 87.05
CA LEU A 48 -104.59 -35.20 88.48
C LEU A 48 -106.00 -34.78 88.93
N HIS A 49 -106.60 -33.73 88.33
CA HIS A 49 -108.00 -33.36 88.60
C HIS A 49 -108.96 -34.50 88.24
N GLU A 50 -108.81 -35.09 87.06
CA GLU A 50 -109.68 -36.17 86.58
C GLU A 50 -109.51 -37.45 87.42
N GLU A 51 -108.29 -37.75 87.88
CA GLU A 51 -108.05 -38.87 88.81
C GLU A 51 -108.78 -38.67 90.16
N LEU A 52 -108.75 -37.45 90.71
CA LEU A 52 -109.45 -37.14 91.96
C LEU A 52 -110.97 -37.26 91.83
N LYS A 53 -111.57 -36.72 90.76
CA LYS A 53 -113.02 -36.85 90.51
C LYS A 53 -113.44 -38.32 90.49
N MET A 54 -112.72 -39.15 89.73
CA MET A 54 -113.01 -40.58 89.61
C MET A 54 -112.94 -41.30 90.95
N SER A 55 -111.95 -40.99 91.78
CA SER A 55 -111.79 -41.60 93.10
C SER A 55 -112.92 -41.22 94.07
N ILE A 56 -113.44 -39.99 93.99
CA ILE A 56 -114.57 -39.53 94.82
C ILE A 56 -115.88 -40.25 94.42
N VAL A 57 -116.12 -40.39 93.11
CA VAL A 57 -117.28 -41.15 92.58
C VAL A 57 -117.22 -42.61 93.00
N GLU A 58 -116.06 -43.26 92.89
CA GLU A 58 -115.86 -44.64 93.34
C GLU A 58 -116.15 -44.77 94.84
N PHE A 59 -115.60 -43.86 95.66
CA PHE A 59 -115.83 -43.84 97.10
C PHE A 59 -117.33 -43.75 97.43
N SER A 60 -118.04 -42.77 96.88
CA SER A 60 -119.48 -42.59 97.08
C SER A 60 -120.26 -43.84 96.64
N THR A 61 -119.91 -44.42 95.49
CA THR A 61 -120.54 -45.64 94.97
C THR A 61 -120.42 -46.81 95.95
N TYR A 62 -119.28 -46.98 96.62
CA TYR A 62 -119.11 -48.02 97.64
C TYR A 62 -119.98 -47.78 98.87
N VAL A 63 -120.11 -46.52 99.30
CA VAL A 63 -120.99 -46.13 100.42
C VAL A 63 -122.45 -46.43 100.08
N LYS A 64 -122.92 -46.00 98.89
CA LYS A 64 -124.26 -46.24 98.38
C LYS A 64 -124.54 -47.74 98.23
N SER A 65 -123.59 -48.50 97.70
CA SER A 65 -123.72 -49.95 97.54
C SER A 65 -123.87 -50.68 98.87
N TRP A 66 -123.14 -50.27 99.92
CA TRP A 66 -123.35 -50.80 101.27
C TRP A 66 -124.75 -50.50 101.79
N ALA A 67 -125.24 -49.26 101.58
CA ALA A 67 -126.56 -48.83 102.03
C ALA A 67 -127.69 -49.68 101.41
N PHE A 68 -127.62 -49.96 100.10
CA PHE A 68 -128.65 -50.71 99.37
C PHE A 68 -128.57 -52.23 99.56
N THR A 69 -127.35 -52.79 99.65
CA THR A 69 -127.17 -54.25 99.65
C THR A 69 -126.98 -54.84 101.05
N GLY A 70 -126.29 -54.14 101.94
CA GLY A 70 -125.84 -54.66 103.24
C GLY A 70 -124.70 -55.69 103.15
N GLU A 71 -124.05 -55.84 102.00
CA GLU A 71 -122.97 -56.84 101.82
C GLU A 71 -121.65 -56.40 102.45
N ARG A 72 -121.07 -57.22 103.34
CA ARG A 72 -119.87 -56.86 104.12
C ARG A 72 -118.64 -56.48 103.27
N ARG A 73 -118.54 -56.91 102.00
CA ARG A 73 -117.42 -56.56 101.10
C ARG A 73 -117.25 -55.05 100.95
N TYR A 74 -118.35 -54.29 100.94
CA TYR A 74 -118.31 -52.83 100.75
C TYR A 74 -117.71 -52.09 101.96
N ARG A 75 -117.59 -52.71 103.13
CA ARG A 75 -116.82 -52.14 104.25
C ARG A 75 -115.32 -52.12 104.01
N ARG A 76 -114.79 -53.13 103.29
CA ARG A 76 -113.37 -53.14 102.89
C ARG A 76 -113.15 -52.14 101.77
N LEU A 77 -113.97 -52.20 100.71
CA LEU A 77 -113.88 -51.30 99.56
C LEU A 77 -114.02 -49.82 99.94
N TYR A 78 -114.84 -49.49 100.93
CA TYR A 78 -114.92 -48.14 101.47
C TYR A 78 -113.57 -47.64 102.04
N ARG A 79 -112.82 -48.48 102.76
CA ARG A 79 -111.49 -48.08 103.29
C ARG A 79 -110.48 -47.89 102.16
N ASP A 80 -110.52 -48.76 101.16
CA ASP A 80 -109.63 -48.69 100.01
C ASP A 80 -109.94 -47.43 99.17
N GLY A 81 -111.22 -47.17 98.89
CA GLY A 81 -111.67 -45.94 98.22
C GLY A 81 -111.32 -44.67 98.99
N LEU A 82 -111.45 -44.68 100.31
CA LEU A 82 -111.05 -43.54 101.15
C LEU A 82 -109.55 -43.26 101.05
N SER A 83 -108.72 -44.31 101.10
CA SER A 83 -107.26 -44.20 100.94
C SER A 83 -106.88 -43.64 99.57
N LYS A 84 -107.60 -44.04 98.52
CA LYS A 84 -107.37 -43.57 97.15
C LYS A 84 -107.67 -42.07 96.99
N VAL A 85 -108.81 -41.61 97.51
CA VAL A 85 -109.15 -40.17 97.47
C VAL A 85 -108.09 -39.32 98.17
N TYR A 86 -107.62 -39.71 99.36
CA TYR A 86 -106.56 -38.94 100.04
C TYR A 86 -105.23 -38.92 99.27
N LYS A 87 -104.89 -40.01 98.57
CA LYS A 87 -103.68 -40.07 97.75
C LYS A 87 -103.78 -39.11 96.56
N ASP A 88 -104.88 -39.15 95.83
CA ASP A 88 -105.06 -38.34 94.62
C ASP A 88 -105.19 -36.85 94.99
N PHE A 89 -105.83 -36.56 96.12
CA PHE A 89 -105.88 -35.21 96.70
C PHE A 89 -104.49 -34.69 97.09
N GLY A 90 -103.65 -35.53 97.70
CA GLY A 90 -102.27 -35.19 98.05
C GLY A 90 -101.39 -34.93 96.82
N ALA A 91 -101.53 -35.73 95.76
CA ALA A 91 -100.79 -35.53 94.52
C ALA A 91 -101.19 -34.22 93.80
N LEU A 92 -102.49 -33.88 93.85
CA LEU A 92 -103.00 -32.66 93.23
C LEU A 92 -102.50 -31.39 93.93
N GLN A 93 -102.21 -31.47 95.23
CA GLN A 93 -101.78 -30.35 96.05
C GLN A 93 -100.56 -29.62 95.49
N ASP A 94 -99.63 -30.33 94.85
CA ASP A 94 -98.38 -29.75 94.35
C ASP A 94 -98.54 -28.91 93.07
N TYR A 95 -99.66 -29.06 92.36
CA TYR A 95 -99.88 -28.46 91.03
C TYR A 95 -100.94 -27.38 91.01
N VAL A 96 -101.90 -27.42 91.94
CA VAL A 96 -102.97 -26.41 92.03
C VAL A 96 -102.46 -25.11 92.63
N ALA A 97 -102.74 -24.01 91.93
CA ALA A 97 -102.40 -22.66 92.37
C ALA A 97 -103.31 -22.18 93.53
N ASP A 98 -104.62 -22.41 93.42
CA ASP A 98 -105.59 -22.01 94.44
C ASP A 98 -105.66 -23.04 95.59
N ARG A 99 -104.80 -22.82 96.59
CA ARG A 99 -104.70 -23.66 97.79
C ARG A 99 -105.92 -23.59 98.69
N ASP A 100 -106.72 -22.53 98.61
CA ASP A 100 -107.87 -22.34 99.49
C ASP A 100 -109.11 -23.02 98.92
N ALA A 101 -109.34 -22.94 97.60
CA ALA A 101 -110.38 -23.73 96.93
C ALA A 101 -110.10 -25.25 97.04
N LEU A 102 -108.82 -25.68 96.98
CA LEU A 102 -108.48 -27.09 97.21
C LEU A 102 -108.82 -27.55 98.64
N LYS A 103 -108.56 -26.72 99.66
CA LYS A 103 -108.97 -27.03 101.06
C LYS A 103 -110.47 -27.14 101.18
N GLU A 104 -111.24 -26.32 100.47
CA GLU A 104 -112.70 -26.37 100.46
C GLU A 104 -113.20 -27.72 99.93
N VAL A 105 -112.66 -28.21 98.81
CA VAL A 105 -112.94 -29.55 98.28
C VAL A 105 -112.64 -30.63 99.33
N GLY A 106 -111.50 -30.52 100.01
CA GLY A 106 -111.11 -31.44 101.09
C GLY A 106 -112.12 -31.45 102.24
N SER A 107 -112.55 -30.26 102.69
CA SER A 107 -113.56 -30.10 103.75
C SER A 107 -114.91 -30.71 103.35
N LYS A 108 -115.37 -30.45 102.12
CA LYS A 108 -116.62 -31.02 101.60
C LYS A 108 -116.55 -32.56 101.55
N PHE A 109 -115.40 -33.12 101.15
CA PHE A 109 -115.19 -34.57 101.18
C PHE A 109 -115.17 -35.15 102.60
N GLU A 110 -114.61 -34.45 103.58
CA GLU A 110 -114.67 -34.87 104.99
C GLU A 110 -116.11 -34.93 105.52
N ASP A 111 -116.97 -34.00 105.12
CA ASP A 111 -118.40 -34.02 105.45
C ASP A 111 -119.12 -35.18 104.77
N LEU A 112 -118.83 -35.47 103.49
CA LEU A 112 -119.33 -36.66 102.79
C LEU A 112 -118.91 -37.95 103.50
N ASN A 113 -117.64 -38.04 103.90
CA ASN A 113 -117.10 -39.17 104.65
C ASN A 113 -117.78 -39.32 106.03
N ARG A 114 -118.10 -38.21 106.70
CA ARG A 114 -118.83 -38.22 107.98
C ARG A 114 -120.24 -38.79 107.80
N THR A 115 -120.94 -38.40 106.74
CA THR A 115 -122.24 -38.97 106.36
C THR A 115 -122.12 -40.46 106.06
N ALA A 116 -121.09 -40.86 105.31
CA ALA A 116 -120.81 -42.25 104.99
C ALA A 116 -120.59 -43.10 106.24
N ARG A 117 -119.81 -42.61 107.23
CA ARG A 117 -119.60 -43.31 108.50
C ARG A 117 -120.91 -43.54 109.27
N LYS A 118 -121.84 -42.57 109.23
CA LYS A 118 -123.18 -42.75 109.82
C LYS A 118 -123.91 -43.90 109.14
N ILE A 119 -123.92 -43.97 107.81
CA ILE A 119 -124.50 -45.09 107.05
C ILE A 119 -123.86 -46.43 107.47
N PHE A 120 -122.53 -46.48 107.61
CA PHE A 120 -121.80 -47.68 108.00
C PHE A 120 -122.03 -48.13 109.46
N SER A 121 -122.49 -47.24 110.33
CA SER A 121 -122.83 -47.57 111.73
C SER A 121 -124.09 -48.44 111.86
N TYR A 122 -124.98 -48.41 110.86
CA TYR A 122 -126.16 -49.28 110.82
C TYR A 122 -125.76 -50.72 110.49
N SER A 123 -126.08 -51.64 111.39
CA SER A 123 -125.77 -53.07 111.26
C SER A 123 -126.67 -53.80 110.24
N ARG A 124 -127.87 -53.26 109.94
CA ARG A 124 -128.75 -53.69 108.84
C ARG A 124 -129.28 -52.47 108.07
N PRO A 125 -128.56 -51.98 107.04
CA PRO A 125 -128.94 -50.75 106.34
C PRO A 125 -130.05 -50.93 105.30
N LYS A 126 -130.15 -52.13 104.69
CA LYS A 126 -131.08 -52.42 103.60
C LYS A 126 -132.54 -52.27 104.08
N GLY A 127 -133.30 -51.42 103.39
CA GLY A 127 -134.70 -51.12 103.71
C GLY A 127 -134.90 -50.12 104.86
N ASN A 128 -133.83 -49.56 105.44
CA ASN A 128 -133.93 -48.55 106.49
C ASN A 128 -134.15 -47.16 105.88
N GLN A 129 -135.27 -46.53 106.21
CA GLN A 129 -135.67 -45.24 105.68
C GLN A 129 -134.69 -44.11 106.05
N ALA A 130 -134.08 -44.15 107.25
CA ALA A 130 -133.07 -43.18 107.66
C ALA A 130 -131.77 -43.33 106.86
N VAL A 131 -131.41 -44.56 106.46
CA VAL A 131 -130.25 -44.81 105.60
C VAL A 131 -130.48 -44.31 104.18
N LEU A 132 -131.69 -44.47 103.63
CA LEU A 132 -132.03 -43.94 102.30
C LEU A 132 -131.93 -42.40 102.26
N HIS A 133 -132.38 -41.71 103.32
CA HIS A 133 -132.19 -40.25 103.42
C HIS A 133 -130.71 -39.86 103.46
N LEU A 134 -129.87 -40.60 104.21
CA LEU A 134 -128.42 -40.37 104.24
C LEU A 134 -127.76 -40.66 102.88
N VAL A 135 -128.27 -41.61 102.10
CA VAL A 135 -127.79 -41.86 100.72
C VAL A 135 -128.11 -40.68 99.81
N GLY A 136 -129.31 -40.10 99.90
CA GLY A 136 -129.64 -38.87 99.16
C GLY A 136 -128.68 -37.73 99.50
N GLN A 137 -128.30 -37.58 100.77
CA GLN A 137 -127.27 -36.61 101.18
C GLN A 137 -125.88 -36.92 100.60
N ILE A 138 -125.49 -38.20 100.50
CA ILE A 138 -124.23 -38.59 99.85
C ILE A 138 -124.24 -38.19 98.37
N GLU A 139 -125.35 -38.38 97.65
CA GLU A 139 -125.45 -38.01 96.23
C GLU A 139 -125.37 -36.50 96.03
N GLU A 140 -126.03 -35.72 96.89
CA GLU A 140 -125.96 -34.25 96.85
C GLU A 140 -124.55 -33.74 97.20
N GLN A 141 -123.93 -34.30 98.24
CA GLN A 141 -122.56 -33.96 98.63
C GLN A 141 -121.54 -34.38 97.56
N GLU A 142 -121.72 -35.53 96.90
CA GLU A 142 -120.86 -35.99 95.81
C GLU A 142 -120.89 -35.00 94.64
N LEU A 143 -122.08 -34.58 94.22
CA LEU A 143 -122.25 -33.64 93.11
C LEU A 143 -121.62 -32.26 93.43
N ASP A 144 -121.80 -31.76 94.66
CA ASP A 144 -121.21 -30.49 95.10
C ASP A 144 -119.67 -30.54 95.11
N ILE A 145 -119.08 -31.65 95.58
CA ILE A 145 -117.63 -31.83 95.54
C ILE A 145 -117.12 -31.91 94.10
N LEU A 146 -117.76 -32.69 93.23
CA LEU A 146 -117.33 -32.81 91.83
C LEU A 146 -117.40 -31.46 91.11
N THR A 147 -118.44 -30.68 91.36
CA THR A 147 -118.57 -29.30 90.84
C THR A 147 -117.42 -28.42 91.33
N SER A 148 -117.07 -28.52 92.61
CA SER A 148 -115.96 -27.76 93.19
C SER A 148 -114.60 -28.18 92.60
N VAL A 149 -114.41 -29.47 92.29
CA VAL A 149 -113.21 -29.97 91.59
C VAL A 149 -113.17 -29.53 90.12
N GLU A 150 -114.34 -29.40 89.47
CA GLU A 150 -114.48 -28.83 88.12
C GLU A 150 -114.05 -27.36 88.10
N GLU A 151 -114.48 -26.58 89.11
CA GLU A 151 -114.18 -25.15 89.20
C GLU A 151 -112.68 -24.87 89.35
N LEU A 152 -111.95 -25.69 90.11
CA LEU A 152 -110.48 -25.63 90.23
C LEU A 152 -109.77 -25.70 88.87
N HIS A 153 -110.38 -26.29 87.83
CA HIS A 153 -109.76 -26.48 86.52
C HIS A 153 -109.85 -25.24 85.60
N THR A 154 -110.78 -24.33 85.86
CA THR A 154 -111.15 -23.25 84.93
C THR A 154 -110.04 -22.23 84.72
N GLU A 155 -109.23 -21.96 85.74
CA GLU A 155 -108.13 -20.98 85.69
C GLU A 155 -106.92 -21.51 84.90
N SER A 156 -106.61 -22.80 85.03
CA SER A 156 -105.50 -23.46 84.33
C SER A 156 -105.72 -23.53 82.82
N LEU A 157 -106.96 -23.69 82.35
CA LEU A 157 -107.32 -23.65 80.92
C LEU A 157 -107.08 -22.27 80.27
N GLN A 158 -107.27 -21.17 81.01
CA GLN A 158 -106.98 -19.82 80.50
C GLN A 158 -105.48 -19.61 80.27
N ASN A 159 -104.64 -20.07 81.21
CA ASN A 159 -103.19 -19.93 81.11
C ASN A 159 -102.60 -20.68 79.90
N VAL A 160 -103.12 -21.86 79.57
CA VAL A 160 -102.73 -22.60 78.36
C VAL A 160 -103.06 -21.83 77.09
N THR A 161 -104.26 -21.25 77.02
CA THR A 161 -104.71 -20.50 75.84
C THR A 161 -103.82 -19.27 75.57
N ILE A 162 -103.40 -18.57 76.63
CA ILE A 162 -102.48 -17.44 76.55
C ILE A 162 -101.08 -17.91 76.09
N ALA A 163 -100.55 -18.98 76.70
CA ALA A 163 -99.22 -19.50 76.37
C ALA A 163 -99.11 -19.99 74.91
N VAL A 164 -100.14 -20.65 74.38
CA VAL A 164 -100.19 -21.07 72.96
C VAL A 164 -100.17 -19.85 72.04
N LYS A 165 -100.99 -18.84 72.32
CA LYS A 165 -101.05 -17.61 71.52
C LYS A 165 -99.72 -16.85 71.53
N GLU A 166 -99.09 -16.70 72.69
CA GLU A 166 -97.77 -16.06 72.78
C GLU A 166 -96.67 -16.82 72.03
N THR A 167 -96.77 -18.15 71.98
CA THR A 167 -95.80 -18.99 71.27
C THR A 167 -95.95 -18.85 69.75
N GLU A 168 -97.17 -18.76 69.22
CA GLU A 168 -97.39 -18.46 67.80
C GLU A 168 -96.88 -17.06 67.42
N GLU A 169 -97.16 -16.04 68.25
CA GLU A 169 -96.64 -14.68 68.02
C GLU A 169 -95.11 -14.63 68.06
N SER A 170 -94.48 -15.41 68.95
CA SER A 170 -93.01 -15.50 69.05
C SER A 170 -92.40 -16.18 67.82
N LYS A 171 -93.07 -17.21 67.28
CA LYS A 171 -92.65 -17.89 66.03
C LYS A 171 -92.75 -16.97 64.81
N ALA A 172 -93.81 -16.16 64.71
CA ALA A 172 -93.96 -15.18 63.63
C ALA A 172 -92.85 -14.11 63.69
N ARG A 173 -92.54 -13.60 64.89
CA ARG A 173 -91.42 -12.66 65.11
C ARG A 173 -90.07 -13.27 64.75
N LEU A 174 -89.82 -14.53 65.11
CA LEU A 174 -88.58 -15.22 64.76
C LEU A 174 -88.42 -15.34 63.23
N THR A 175 -89.50 -15.66 62.53
CA THR A 175 -89.49 -15.81 61.07
C THR A 175 -89.14 -14.48 60.38
N LEU A 176 -89.77 -13.38 60.81
CA LEU A 176 -89.46 -12.05 60.30
C LEU A 176 -88.01 -11.65 60.60
N TYR A 177 -87.53 -11.95 61.80
CA TYR A 177 -86.17 -11.64 62.24
C TYR A 177 -85.11 -12.37 61.38
N VAL A 178 -85.30 -13.66 61.12
CA VAL A 178 -84.41 -14.46 60.26
C VAL A 178 -84.43 -13.94 58.82
N ALA A 179 -85.60 -13.54 58.30
CA ALA A 179 -85.69 -12.97 56.94
C ALA A 179 -84.90 -11.65 56.82
N VAL A 180 -85.01 -10.76 57.81
CA VAL A 180 -84.24 -9.50 57.86
C VAL A 180 -82.73 -9.77 57.94
N LEU A 181 -82.31 -10.76 58.72
CA LEU A 181 -80.89 -11.15 58.83
C LEU A 181 -80.32 -11.61 57.48
N ILE A 182 -81.05 -12.46 56.76
CA ILE A 182 -80.64 -12.94 55.43
C ILE A 182 -80.51 -11.76 54.47
N PHE A 183 -81.49 -10.84 54.48
CA PHE A 183 -81.48 -9.66 53.61
C PHE A 183 -80.26 -8.75 53.87
N ILE A 184 -79.99 -8.42 55.14
CA ILE A 184 -78.85 -7.57 55.51
C ILE A 184 -77.51 -8.24 55.16
N THR A 185 -77.43 -9.56 55.33
CA THR A 185 -76.22 -10.33 54.96
C THR A 185 -75.97 -10.28 53.45
N ILE A 186 -76.99 -10.55 52.64
CA ILE A 186 -76.89 -10.47 51.17
C ILE A 186 -76.51 -9.05 50.74
N PHE A 187 -77.19 -8.04 51.29
CA PHE A 187 -76.89 -6.64 50.97
C PHE A 187 -75.46 -6.25 51.35
N SER A 188 -74.98 -6.68 52.52
CA SER A 188 -73.60 -6.42 52.99
C SER A 188 -72.57 -7.08 52.08
N VAL A 189 -72.83 -8.30 51.60
CA VAL A 189 -71.95 -9.00 50.64
C VAL A 189 -71.93 -8.27 49.30
N ILE A 190 -73.10 -7.91 48.75
CA ILE A 190 -73.18 -7.15 47.49
C ILE A 190 -72.46 -5.81 47.61
N PHE A 191 -72.67 -5.09 48.70
CA PHE A 191 -72.01 -3.82 48.96
C PHE A 191 -70.49 -3.97 49.08
N LEU A 192 -70.01 -5.01 49.78
CA LEU A 192 -68.58 -5.31 49.89
C LEU A 192 -67.97 -5.61 48.52
N VAL A 193 -68.63 -6.43 47.71
CA VAL A 193 -68.19 -6.73 46.33
C VAL A 193 -68.10 -5.44 45.51
N LEU A 194 -69.15 -4.60 45.52
CA LEU A 194 -69.15 -3.32 44.81
C LEU A 194 -68.04 -2.38 45.29
N LEU A 195 -67.79 -2.33 46.61
CA LEU A 195 -66.75 -1.50 47.19
C LEU A 195 -65.35 -1.99 46.77
N ILE A 196 -65.10 -3.30 46.81
CA ILE A 196 -63.84 -3.90 46.36
C ILE A 196 -63.64 -3.65 44.86
N THR A 197 -64.65 -3.92 44.03
CA THR A 197 -64.57 -3.70 42.59
C THR A 197 -64.29 -2.22 42.26
N ARG A 198 -64.93 -1.28 42.96
CA ARG A 198 -64.76 0.16 42.72
C ARG A 198 -63.47 0.72 43.34
N SER A 199 -63.03 0.22 44.48
CA SER A 199 -61.87 0.75 45.21
C SER A 199 -60.55 0.11 44.85
N ILE A 200 -60.56 -1.13 44.33
CA ILE A 200 -59.36 -1.91 44.00
C ILE A 200 -59.40 -2.38 42.54
N GLY A 201 -60.47 -3.06 42.13
CA GLY A 201 -60.55 -3.71 40.82
C GLY A 201 -60.40 -2.77 39.63
N ARG A 202 -61.19 -1.68 39.59
CA ARG A 202 -61.11 -0.69 38.50
C ARG A 202 -59.75 0.03 38.43
N PRO A 203 -59.22 0.63 39.52
CA PRO A 203 -57.91 1.29 39.47
C PRO A 203 -56.76 0.35 39.07
N PHE A 204 -56.80 -0.90 39.53
CA PHE A 204 -55.78 -1.88 39.17
C PHE A 204 -55.82 -2.23 37.68
N LYS A 205 -57.03 -2.41 37.11
CA LYS A 205 -57.20 -2.65 35.66
C LYS A 205 -56.71 -1.46 34.83
N GLU A 206 -56.98 -0.23 35.25
CA GLU A 206 -56.49 0.98 34.59
C GLU A 206 -54.96 1.09 34.62
N LEU A 207 -54.32 0.77 35.75
CA LEU A 207 -52.86 0.70 35.85
C LEU A 207 -52.26 -0.39 34.95
N LEU A 208 -52.92 -1.55 34.85
CA LEU A 208 -52.45 -2.67 34.03
C LEU A 208 -52.51 -2.35 32.53
N LEU A 209 -53.62 -1.75 32.09
CA LEU A 209 -53.76 -1.22 30.72
C LEU A 209 -52.73 -0.12 30.43
N PHE A 210 -52.43 0.72 31.41
CA PHE A 210 -51.40 1.74 31.27
C PHE A 210 -49.99 1.14 31.11
N THR A 211 -49.64 0.12 31.91
CA THR A 211 -48.36 -0.58 31.77
C THR A 211 -48.25 -1.34 30.43
N GLU A 212 -49.34 -1.91 29.94
CA GLU A 212 -49.38 -2.60 28.64
C GLU A 212 -49.12 -1.62 27.48
N LYS A 213 -49.69 -0.41 27.54
CA LYS A 213 -49.38 0.65 26.57
C LYS A 213 -47.89 1.02 26.56
N ILE A 214 -47.26 1.13 27.73
CA ILE A 214 -45.82 1.40 27.83
C ILE A 214 -45.01 0.26 27.20
N ILE A 215 -45.33 -1.00 27.51
CA ILE A 215 -44.63 -2.17 26.95
C ILE A 215 -44.80 -2.23 25.42
N SER A 216 -45.95 -1.81 24.89
CA SER A 216 -46.21 -1.73 23.45
C SER A 216 -45.51 -0.56 22.73
N GLY A 217 -44.70 0.24 23.44
CA GLY A 217 -43.94 1.36 22.85
C GLY A 217 -44.69 2.69 22.78
N GLN A 218 -45.90 2.80 23.36
CA GLN A 218 -46.64 4.06 23.40
C GLN A 218 -46.15 4.93 24.58
N VAL A 219 -45.11 5.71 24.31
CA VAL A 219 -44.47 6.57 25.33
C VAL A 219 -45.35 7.78 25.71
N ASP A 220 -46.34 8.15 24.89
CA ASP A 220 -47.27 9.26 25.16
C ASP A 220 -48.49 8.90 26.02
N ALA A 221 -48.57 7.68 26.53
CA ALA A 221 -49.68 7.28 27.38
C ALA A 221 -49.75 8.15 28.66
N MET A 222 -50.94 8.65 28.99
CA MET A 222 -51.24 9.30 30.27
C MET A 222 -52.02 8.35 31.19
N THR A 223 -51.75 8.41 32.49
CA THR A 223 -52.50 7.64 33.49
C THR A 223 -53.85 8.31 33.75
N GLY A 224 -54.96 7.59 33.57
CA GLY A 224 -56.31 8.09 33.94
C GLY A 224 -56.62 8.06 35.45
N VAL A 225 -55.67 7.63 36.29
CA VAL A 225 -55.86 7.42 37.73
C VAL A 225 -55.51 8.68 38.52
N GLU A 226 -56.46 9.62 38.64
CA GLU A 226 -56.34 10.81 39.49
C GLU A 226 -56.87 10.55 40.90
N ARG A 227 -56.05 9.92 41.75
CA ARG A 227 -56.43 9.58 43.13
C ARG A 227 -55.37 10.03 44.14
N ASN A 228 -55.83 10.32 45.35
CA ASN A 228 -54.98 10.67 46.51
C ASN A 228 -54.77 9.47 47.45
N ASP A 229 -54.74 8.26 46.90
CA ASP A 229 -54.49 7.01 47.63
C ASP A 229 -53.25 6.28 47.05
N GLU A 230 -53.00 5.06 47.52
CA GLU A 230 -51.81 4.28 47.16
C GLU A 230 -51.70 4.06 45.64
N PHE A 231 -52.81 3.86 44.94
CA PHE A 231 -52.83 3.69 43.48
C PHE A 231 -52.48 4.96 42.74
N GLY A 232 -52.90 6.13 43.23
CA GLY A 232 -52.51 7.41 42.64
C GLY A 232 -51.04 7.76 42.84
N ILE A 233 -50.42 7.34 43.95
CA ILE A 233 -48.97 7.47 44.15
C ILE A 233 -48.20 6.62 43.13
N ILE A 234 -48.64 5.37 42.93
CA ILE A 234 -48.05 4.44 41.95
C ILE A 234 -48.16 5.03 40.53
N ALA A 235 -49.35 5.52 40.15
CA ALA A 235 -49.57 6.17 38.85
C ALA A 235 -48.62 7.35 38.61
N ARG A 236 -48.47 8.26 39.59
CA ARG A 236 -47.54 9.40 39.49
C ARG A 236 -46.08 8.96 39.34
N ARG A 237 -45.64 7.94 40.07
CA ARG A 237 -44.26 7.41 39.95
C ARG A 237 -44.00 6.81 38.57
N PHE A 238 -44.95 6.05 38.03
CA PHE A 238 -44.83 5.56 36.65
C PHE A 238 -44.79 6.71 35.63
N GLY A 239 -45.61 7.76 35.82
CA GLY A 239 -45.55 8.97 35.00
C GLY A 239 -44.17 9.66 35.03
N GLN A 240 -43.54 9.75 36.21
CA GLN A 240 -42.17 10.28 36.34
C GLN A 240 -41.14 9.43 35.58
N VAL A 241 -41.21 8.10 35.69
CA VAL A 241 -40.32 7.20 34.94
C VAL A 241 -40.49 7.39 33.43
N LEU A 242 -41.74 7.48 32.96
CA LEU A 242 -42.04 7.69 31.54
C LEU A 242 -41.49 9.04 31.05
N SER A 243 -41.62 10.11 31.84
CA SER A 243 -41.05 11.42 31.50
C SER A 243 -39.52 11.37 31.38
N LYS A 244 -38.83 10.68 32.29
CA LYS A 244 -37.37 10.49 32.22
C LYS A 244 -36.96 9.63 31.04
N LEU A 245 -37.74 8.61 30.69
CA LEU A 245 -37.48 7.79 29.50
C LEU A 245 -37.61 8.61 28.22
N LYS A 246 -38.62 9.48 28.11
CA LYS A 246 -38.74 10.40 26.96
C LYS A 246 -37.54 11.33 26.84
N GLU A 247 -37.17 11.98 27.95
CA GLU A 247 -36.02 12.88 27.99
C GLU A 247 -34.73 12.15 27.59
N SER A 248 -34.55 10.91 28.08
CA SER A 248 -33.42 10.06 27.71
C SER A 248 -33.44 9.67 26.23
N GLU A 249 -34.59 9.28 25.69
CA GLU A 249 -34.74 8.92 24.28
C GLU A 249 -34.44 10.11 23.36
N GLU A 250 -34.95 11.30 23.70
CA GLU A 250 -34.68 12.52 22.95
C GLU A 250 -33.19 12.90 22.97
N ASN A 251 -32.53 12.78 24.12
CA ASN A 251 -31.09 13.00 24.26
C ASN A 251 -30.28 11.96 23.47
N LEU A 252 -30.69 10.69 23.46
CA LEU A 252 -30.06 9.64 22.67
C LEU A 252 -30.21 9.91 21.17
N ARG A 253 -31.40 10.31 20.70
CA ARG A 253 -31.62 10.67 19.29
C ARG A 253 -30.77 11.86 18.86
N LYS A 254 -30.62 12.89 19.72
CA LYS A 254 -29.73 14.04 19.46
C LYS A 254 -28.28 13.57 19.29
N ARG A 255 -27.76 12.80 20.25
CA ARG A 255 -26.38 12.27 20.19
C ARG A 255 -26.13 11.33 19.00
N LEU A 256 -27.12 10.52 18.64
CA LEU A 256 -27.03 9.63 17.48
C LEU A 256 -26.85 10.44 16.19
N SER A 257 -27.71 11.43 15.97
CA SER A 257 -27.64 12.32 14.80
C SER A 257 -26.32 13.08 14.71
N GLU A 258 -25.76 13.51 15.85
CA GLU A 258 -24.44 14.16 15.93
C GLU A 258 -23.30 13.21 15.53
N THR A 259 -23.37 11.96 16.01
CA THR A 259 -22.35 10.93 15.73
C THR A 259 -22.41 10.48 14.27
N GLU A 260 -23.61 10.34 13.71
CA GLU A 260 -23.85 10.02 12.29
C GLU A 260 -23.24 11.08 11.37
N LEU A 261 -23.42 12.38 11.68
CA LEU A 261 -22.81 13.46 10.92
C LEU A 261 -21.28 13.35 10.90
N LEU A 262 -20.66 13.20 12.08
CA LEU A 262 -19.20 13.10 12.19
C LEU A 262 -18.67 11.87 11.45
N PHE A 263 -19.37 10.74 11.55
CA PHE A 263 -19.01 9.51 10.84
C PHE A 263 -19.09 9.70 9.33
N GLU A 264 -20.18 10.28 8.82
CA GLU A 264 -20.38 10.46 7.39
C GLU A 264 -19.35 11.42 6.78
N VAL A 265 -19.05 12.54 7.45
CA VAL A 265 -18.00 13.45 7.02
C VAL A 265 -16.62 12.78 7.04
N THR A 266 -16.33 11.95 8.05
CA THR A 266 -15.08 11.18 8.11
C THR A 266 -15.00 10.10 7.01
N ARG A 267 -16.14 9.49 6.66
CA ARG A 267 -16.25 8.54 5.56
C ARG A 267 -15.94 9.21 4.22
N ILE A 268 -16.55 10.38 3.96
CA ILE A 268 -16.29 11.19 2.76
C ILE A 268 -14.80 11.56 2.67
N ALA A 269 -14.23 12.01 3.79
CA ALA A 269 -12.81 12.33 3.92
C ALA A 269 -11.87 11.17 3.54
N SER A 270 -12.33 9.93 3.70
CA SER A 270 -11.54 8.72 3.46
C SER A 270 -11.79 8.10 2.07
N SER A 271 -12.86 8.49 1.36
CA SER A 271 -13.32 7.78 0.16
C SER A 271 -12.96 8.43 -1.18
N THR A 272 -12.67 9.73 -1.20
CA THR A 272 -12.35 10.47 -2.43
C THR A 272 -11.01 11.18 -2.29
N LEU A 273 -10.21 11.14 -3.36
CA LEU A 273 -8.93 11.84 -3.47
C LEU A 273 -9.09 13.23 -4.11
N GLU A 274 -10.27 13.53 -4.68
CA GLU A 274 -10.55 14.81 -5.30
C GLU A 274 -11.05 15.80 -4.24
N LEU A 275 -10.19 16.76 -3.89
CA LEU A 275 -10.44 17.74 -2.83
C LEU A 275 -11.76 18.50 -3.04
N LYS A 276 -12.03 18.97 -4.26
CA LYS A 276 -13.20 19.81 -4.55
C LYS A 276 -14.51 19.05 -4.38
N GLU A 277 -14.56 17.80 -4.84
CA GLU A 277 -15.74 16.94 -4.69
C GLU A 277 -15.95 16.56 -3.22
N SER A 278 -14.86 16.24 -2.51
CA SER A 278 -14.88 15.95 -1.07
C SER A 278 -15.48 17.10 -0.27
N LEU A 279 -14.98 18.32 -0.49
CA LEU A 279 -15.44 19.51 0.23
C LEU A 279 -16.91 19.83 -0.10
N LYS A 280 -17.33 19.66 -1.36
CA LYS A 280 -18.72 19.85 -1.77
C LYS A 280 -19.66 18.91 -1.01
N LEU A 281 -19.37 17.61 -1.02
CA LEU A 281 -20.20 16.61 -0.35
C LEU A 281 -20.24 16.82 1.17
N ILE A 282 -19.14 17.26 1.78
CA ILE A 282 -19.10 17.64 3.20
C ILE A 282 -20.00 18.86 3.46
N THR A 283 -19.91 19.91 2.63
CA THR A 283 -20.77 21.09 2.80
C THR A 283 -22.26 20.76 2.65
N GLU A 284 -22.62 19.88 1.73
CA GLU A 284 -24.01 19.39 1.55
C GLU A 284 -24.47 18.57 2.77
N THR A 285 -23.64 17.62 3.22
CA THR A 285 -23.96 16.76 4.38
C THR A 285 -24.15 17.57 5.66
N VAL A 286 -23.29 18.56 5.90
CA VAL A 286 -23.42 19.43 7.07
C VAL A 286 -24.63 20.36 6.96
N ALA A 287 -24.94 20.85 5.75
CA ALA A 287 -26.13 21.67 5.52
C ALA A 287 -27.42 20.90 5.87
N ASP A 288 -27.50 19.63 5.49
CA ASP A 288 -28.70 18.80 5.69
C ASP A 288 -28.93 18.42 7.16
N TRP A 289 -27.88 18.34 8.00
CA TRP A 289 -27.97 17.87 9.39
C TRP A 289 -29.02 18.61 10.26
N LYS A 290 -29.10 19.94 10.11
CA LYS A 290 -30.04 20.81 10.86
C LYS A 290 -30.75 21.82 9.97
N GLY A 291 -30.79 21.59 8.66
CA GLY A 291 -31.34 22.53 7.69
C GLY A 291 -30.63 23.88 7.75
N LEU A 292 -29.30 23.87 7.71
CA LEU A 292 -28.50 25.09 7.66
C LEU A 292 -28.57 25.66 6.24
N ASP A 293 -28.74 26.98 6.14
CA ASP A 293 -28.95 27.64 4.84
C ASP A 293 -27.67 27.62 4.00
N TYR A 294 -26.56 28.06 4.60
CA TYR A 294 -25.28 28.20 3.92
C TYR A 294 -24.16 27.50 4.69
N VAL A 295 -23.47 26.59 4.03
CA VAL A 295 -22.28 25.94 4.55
C VAL A 295 -21.23 25.93 3.45
N GLY A 296 -20.05 26.47 3.74
CA GLY A 296 -19.02 26.60 2.72
C GLY A 296 -17.61 26.57 3.26
N VAL A 297 -16.67 26.40 2.34
CA VAL A 297 -15.23 26.32 2.60
C VAL A 297 -14.49 27.27 1.68
N TYR A 298 -13.77 28.20 2.28
CA TYR A 298 -12.74 29.00 1.62
C TYR A 298 -11.37 28.43 1.95
N LEU A 299 -10.49 28.31 0.95
CA LEU A 299 -9.07 28.02 1.19
C LEU A 299 -8.24 29.27 0.94
N LEU A 300 -7.21 29.46 1.76
CA LEU A 300 -6.30 30.59 1.71
C LEU A 300 -5.14 30.27 0.77
N ASN A 301 -4.98 31.06 -0.30
CA ASN A 301 -3.72 31.11 -1.02
C ASN A 301 -2.75 32.02 -0.26
N VAL A 302 -1.71 31.43 0.33
CA VAL A 302 -0.74 32.12 1.19
C VAL A 302 0.08 33.16 0.42
N GLU A 303 0.41 32.91 -0.84
CA GLU A 303 1.21 33.83 -1.67
C GLU A 303 0.40 35.07 -2.08
N GLY A 304 -0.88 34.88 -2.40
CA GLY A 304 -1.77 35.97 -2.80
C GLY A 304 -2.48 36.68 -1.63
N GLN A 305 -2.44 36.11 -0.43
CA GLN A 305 -3.32 36.52 0.70
C GLN A 305 -4.79 36.64 0.28
N VAL A 306 -5.26 35.67 -0.50
CA VAL A 306 -6.62 35.63 -1.03
C VAL A 306 -7.30 34.34 -0.57
N PHE A 307 -8.52 34.47 -0.04
CA PHE A 307 -9.42 33.36 0.18
C PHE A 307 -10.21 33.07 -1.10
N THR A 308 -10.26 31.81 -1.50
CA THR A 308 -11.02 31.35 -2.69
C THR A 308 -12.03 30.29 -2.28
N LEU A 309 -13.28 30.47 -2.69
CA LEU A 309 -14.39 29.57 -2.40
C LEU A 309 -14.16 28.24 -3.12
N GLN A 310 -14.00 27.16 -2.36
CA GLN A 310 -13.80 25.81 -2.89
C GLN A 310 -15.10 25.01 -2.96
N ALA A 311 -15.97 25.19 -1.97
CA ALA A 311 -17.22 24.46 -1.86
C ALA A 311 -18.29 25.30 -1.16
N LEU A 312 -19.53 25.12 -1.59
CA LEU A 312 -20.74 25.72 -1.02
C LEU A 312 -21.91 24.78 -1.30
N ASN A 313 -22.79 24.59 -0.32
CA ASN A 313 -23.95 23.70 -0.43
C ASN A 313 -25.06 24.20 -1.37
N ARG A 314 -25.17 25.52 -1.59
CA ARG A 314 -26.22 26.18 -2.38
C ARG A 314 -25.64 27.32 -3.23
N ASP A 315 -26.48 27.98 -4.03
CA ASP A 315 -26.04 28.93 -5.07
C ASP A 315 -25.07 30.03 -4.57
N ALA A 316 -24.07 30.33 -5.39
CA ALA A 316 -22.94 31.19 -5.04
C ALA A 316 -23.24 32.71 -5.10
N ASP A 317 -24.48 33.11 -5.37
CA ASP A 317 -24.82 34.53 -5.62
C ASP A 317 -24.71 35.44 -4.39
N ILE A 318 -24.63 34.86 -3.19
CA ILE A 318 -24.55 35.59 -1.92
C ILE A 318 -23.11 35.73 -1.43
N PHE A 319 -22.18 34.90 -1.91
CA PHE A 319 -20.81 34.84 -1.44
C PHE A 319 -19.83 35.20 -2.57
N GLU A 320 -18.84 36.04 -2.28
CA GLU A 320 -17.79 36.33 -3.26
C GLU A 320 -16.97 35.07 -3.56
N ARG A 321 -16.64 34.85 -4.84
CA ARG A 321 -15.82 33.69 -5.24
C ARG A 321 -14.41 33.77 -4.66
N SER A 322 -13.88 34.97 -4.52
CA SER A 322 -12.61 35.22 -3.85
C SER A 322 -12.59 36.60 -3.19
N PHE A 323 -11.82 36.73 -2.11
CA PHE A 323 -11.63 38.00 -1.41
C PHE A 323 -10.27 38.06 -0.72
N THR A 324 -9.71 39.25 -0.55
CA THR A 324 -8.41 39.42 0.13
C THR A 324 -8.56 39.31 1.64
N VAL A 325 -7.52 38.85 2.33
CA VAL A 325 -7.50 38.73 3.80
C VAL A 325 -7.90 40.05 4.51
N ASP A 326 -7.58 41.20 3.92
CA ASP A 326 -7.87 42.52 4.49
C ASP A 326 -9.32 42.99 4.32
N SER A 327 -10.14 42.23 3.57
CA SER A 327 -11.49 42.66 3.20
C SER A 327 -12.50 42.61 4.35
N GLY A 328 -12.24 41.96 5.48
CA GLY A 328 -13.22 41.84 6.57
C GLY A 328 -12.61 41.70 7.97
N GLU A 329 -13.17 42.42 8.95
CA GLU A 329 -12.67 42.45 10.33
C GLU A 329 -12.74 41.07 11.02
N LEU A 330 -13.76 40.25 10.73
CA LEU A 330 -13.89 38.92 11.34
C LEU A 330 -12.87 37.93 10.78
N CYS A 331 -12.56 37.99 9.48
CA CYS A 331 -11.53 37.15 8.87
C CYS A 331 -10.14 37.45 9.44
N ARG A 332 -9.79 38.73 9.56
CA ARG A 332 -8.52 39.15 10.18
C ARG A 332 -8.43 38.66 11.63
N LYS A 333 -9.51 38.85 12.39
CA LYS A 333 -9.58 38.35 13.78
C LYS A 333 -9.34 36.85 13.86
N ILE A 334 -9.92 36.04 12.97
CA ILE A 334 -9.73 34.58 12.97
C ILE A 334 -8.30 34.19 12.60
N LEU A 335 -7.66 34.90 11.67
CA LEU A 335 -6.27 34.64 11.31
C LEU A 335 -5.31 34.97 12.47
N ASP A 336 -5.61 36.02 13.22
CA ASP A 336 -4.84 36.45 14.38
C ASP A 336 -5.04 35.53 15.60
N THR A 337 -6.30 35.26 15.96
CA THR A 337 -6.64 34.48 17.16
C THR A 337 -6.63 32.98 16.94
N ARG A 338 -6.91 32.53 15.72
CA ARG A 338 -7.12 31.13 15.35
C ARG A 338 -8.25 30.46 16.13
N GLU A 339 -9.22 31.25 16.56
CA GLU A 339 -10.41 30.80 17.26
C GLU A 339 -11.66 31.00 16.39
N PRO A 340 -12.68 30.14 16.53
CA PRO A 340 -13.94 30.33 15.83
C PRO A 340 -14.64 31.61 16.28
N VAL A 341 -15.27 32.31 15.34
CA VAL A 341 -15.97 33.56 15.60
C VAL A 341 -17.44 33.41 15.23
N TYR A 342 -18.31 33.67 16.20
CA TYR A 342 -19.75 33.73 16.03
C TYR A 342 -20.23 35.19 16.07
N LYS A 343 -21.11 35.55 15.13
CA LYS A 343 -21.72 36.88 15.05
C LYS A 343 -23.19 36.78 14.66
N GLU A 344 -24.06 37.39 15.47
CA GLU A 344 -25.45 37.69 15.10
C GLU A 344 -25.48 38.98 14.29
N MET A 345 -26.26 39.01 13.21
CA MET A 345 -26.42 40.14 12.28
C MET A 345 -25.08 40.79 11.90
N PRO A 346 -24.18 40.05 11.24
CA PRO A 346 -22.88 40.57 10.87
C PRO A 346 -23.01 41.74 9.88
N THR A 347 -22.23 42.79 10.11
CA THR A 347 -22.24 43.99 9.27
C THR A 347 -21.37 43.83 8.01
N GLU A 348 -21.61 44.65 6.99
CA GLU A 348 -20.84 44.62 5.73
C GLU A 348 -19.34 44.88 5.95
N ARG A 349 -18.98 45.69 6.95
CA ARG A 349 -17.59 45.95 7.35
C ARG A 349 -16.93 44.74 8.03
N GLU A 350 -17.71 43.93 8.73
CA GLU A 350 -17.25 42.72 9.42
C GLU A 350 -17.03 41.55 8.44
N VAL A 351 -17.81 41.48 7.36
CA VAL A 351 -17.80 40.42 6.35
C VAL A 351 -18.10 40.95 4.94
N ALA A 352 -17.13 41.64 4.34
CA ALA A 352 -17.31 42.24 3.01
C ALA A 352 -17.41 41.22 1.85
N PHE A 353 -17.19 39.92 2.11
CA PHE A 353 -17.33 38.86 1.12
C PHE A 353 -18.75 38.30 1.00
N ILE A 354 -19.71 38.84 1.75
CA ILE A 354 -21.12 38.42 1.73
C ILE A 354 -21.97 39.56 1.15
N LYS A 355 -22.64 39.30 0.02
CA LYS A 355 -23.42 40.27 -0.76
C LYS A 355 -24.81 40.56 -0.19
N ARG A 356 -25.31 39.74 0.74
CA ARG A 356 -26.60 39.91 1.40
C ARG A 356 -26.48 39.71 2.91
N SER A 357 -27.29 40.43 3.67
CA SER A 357 -27.31 40.30 5.13
C SER A 357 -27.76 38.91 5.58
N LEU A 358 -26.99 38.32 6.52
CA LEU A 358 -27.34 37.08 7.22
C LEU A 358 -27.85 37.39 8.62
N GLY A 359 -28.68 36.52 9.18
CA GLY A 359 -29.14 36.62 10.56
C GLY A 359 -28.09 36.16 11.56
N SER A 360 -27.36 35.08 11.23
CA SER A 360 -26.24 34.57 12.03
C SER A 360 -25.14 33.99 11.14
N LEU A 361 -23.88 34.21 11.53
CA LEU A 361 -22.71 33.63 10.87
C LEU A 361 -21.75 33.07 11.91
N ILE A 362 -21.22 31.87 11.64
CA ILE A 362 -20.08 31.32 12.33
C ILE A 362 -18.97 31.06 11.32
N LEU A 363 -17.76 31.46 11.68
CA LEU A 363 -16.55 31.22 10.92
C LEU A 363 -15.59 30.38 11.78
N PHE A 364 -15.17 29.24 11.26
CA PHE A 364 -14.20 28.33 11.86
C PHE A 364 -12.89 28.39 11.07
N PRO A 365 -11.74 28.57 11.74
CA PRO A 365 -10.44 28.43 11.08
C PRO A 365 -10.18 26.96 10.76
N ILE A 366 -9.71 26.70 9.54
CA ILE A 366 -9.20 25.40 9.14
C ILE A 366 -7.71 25.38 9.48
N ILE A 367 -7.32 24.70 10.56
CA ILE A 367 -5.96 24.78 11.11
C ILE A 367 -5.22 23.46 10.91
N ARG A 368 -3.96 23.56 10.48
CA ARG A 368 -3.01 22.45 10.54
C ARG A 368 -1.61 22.95 10.88
N GLU A 369 -0.93 22.25 11.81
CA GLU A 369 0.46 22.57 12.19
C GLU A 369 0.67 24.06 12.58
N GLY A 370 -0.34 24.67 13.22
CA GLY A 370 -0.29 26.07 13.65
C GLY A 370 -0.54 27.10 12.54
N ARG A 371 -0.83 26.68 11.30
CA ARG A 371 -1.18 27.53 10.17
C ARG A 371 -2.67 27.45 9.84
N CYS A 372 -3.28 28.58 9.49
CA CYS A 372 -4.65 28.63 8.99
C CYS A 372 -4.64 28.40 7.47
N LEU A 373 -5.19 27.27 7.03
CA LEU A 373 -5.29 26.87 5.62
C LEU A 373 -6.52 27.46 4.93
N GLY A 374 -7.51 27.93 5.70
CA GLY A 374 -8.80 28.34 5.16
C GLY A 374 -9.84 28.67 6.23
N LEU A 375 -11.06 28.91 5.78
CA LEU A 375 -12.23 29.17 6.62
C LEU A 375 -13.33 28.18 6.26
N PHE A 376 -13.88 27.50 7.27
CA PHE A 376 -15.12 26.76 7.20
C PHE A 376 -16.22 27.61 7.82
N PHE A 377 -17.32 27.85 7.11
CA PHE A 377 -18.36 28.76 7.59
C PHE A 377 -19.74 28.16 7.57
N ILE A 378 -20.57 28.63 8.50
CA ILE A 378 -22.00 28.30 8.60
C ILE A 378 -22.77 29.62 8.69
N GLY A 379 -23.59 29.89 7.69
CA GLY A 379 -24.48 31.05 7.62
C GLY A 379 -25.94 30.65 7.67
N VAL A 380 -26.76 31.45 8.34
CA VAL A 380 -28.22 31.26 8.47
C VAL A 380 -28.92 32.59 8.20
N GLU A 381 -30.02 32.57 7.46
CA GLU A 381 -30.78 33.79 7.13
C GLU A 381 -31.49 34.35 8.36
N ALA A 382 -32.01 33.48 9.22
CA ALA A 382 -32.65 33.86 10.48
C ALA A 382 -31.62 34.10 11.59
N VAL A 383 -31.93 35.01 12.52
CA VAL A 383 -31.14 35.18 13.75
C VAL A 383 -31.31 33.91 14.60
N ARG A 384 -30.26 33.10 14.66
CA ARG A 384 -30.21 31.83 15.39
C ARG A 384 -29.05 31.84 16.37
N LYS A 385 -29.33 31.41 17.60
CA LYS A 385 -28.32 31.07 18.61
C LYS A 385 -27.90 29.61 18.44
N PHE A 386 -26.59 29.40 18.40
CA PHE A 386 -26.01 28.07 18.37
C PHE A 386 -25.65 27.62 19.78
N THR A 387 -25.89 26.34 20.05
CA THR A 387 -25.52 25.70 21.31
C THR A 387 -24.02 25.42 21.35
N GLU A 388 -23.44 25.30 22.55
CA GLU A 388 -22.02 24.92 22.69
C GLU A 388 -21.70 23.60 22.00
N ASN A 389 -22.64 22.64 22.00
CA ASN A 389 -22.43 21.35 21.36
C ASN A 389 -22.36 21.48 19.83
N GLU A 390 -23.21 22.29 19.21
CA GLU A 390 -23.15 22.58 17.77
C GLU A 390 -21.84 23.24 17.38
N LEU A 391 -21.36 24.19 18.20
CA LEU A 391 -20.06 24.85 17.99
C LEU A 391 -18.90 23.86 18.10
N ASN A 392 -18.94 22.95 19.08
CA ASN A 392 -17.93 21.91 19.25
C ASN A 392 -17.89 20.95 18.05
N ILE A 393 -19.05 20.49 17.56
CA ILE A 393 -19.13 19.61 16.40
C ILE A 393 -18.60 20.31 15.15
N ALA A 394 -19.03 21.55 14.89
CA ALA A 394 -18.55 22.32 13.74
C ALA A 394 -17.03 22.60 13.81
N ASN A 395 -16.47 22.77 15.01
CA ASN A 395 -15.04 22.88 15.21
C ASN A 395 -14.29 21.55 14.92
N ILE A 396 -14.85 20.41 15.34
CA ILE A 396 -14.32 19.08 14.99
C ILE A 396 -14.32 18.92 13.45
N LEU A 397 -15.42 19.27 12.80
CA LEU A 397 -15.55 19.22 11.35
C LEU A 397 -14.52 20.11 10.64
N SER A 398 -14.28 21.34 11.13
CA SER A 398 -13.24 22.23 10.60
C SER A 398 -11.85 21.59 10.65
N ASN A 399 -11.51 20.93 11.76
CA ASN A 399 -10.24 20.21 11.90
C ASN A 399 -10.13 18.99 10.98
N THR A 400 -11.24 18.25 10.79
CA THR A 400 -11.31 17.15 9.82
C THR A 400 -11.09 17.66 8.40
N ILE A 401 -11.76 18.75 8.02
CA ILE A 401 -11.56 19.42 6.72
C ILE A 401 -10.09 19.82 6.54
N GLY A 402 -9.44 20.36 7.57
CA GLY A 402 -8.01 20.71 7.52
C GLY A 402 -7.10 19.52 7.26
N THR A 403 -7.48 18.32 7.72
CA THR A 403 -6.76 17.08 7.42
C THR A 403 -6.92 16.68 5.94
N ILE A 404 -8.13 16.82 5.39
CA ILE A 404 -8.42 16.51 3.98
C ILE A 404 -7.63 17.44 3.05
N VAL A 405 -7.68 18.75 3.31
CA VAL A 405 -6.97 19.76 2.52
C VAL A 405 -5.46 19.46 2.51
N ARG A 406 -4.88 19.16 3.69
CA ARG A 406 -3.45 18.83 3.78
C ARG A 406 -3.09 17.55 3.01
N ASN A 407 -3.91 16.51 3.10
CA ASN A 407 -3.68 15.27 2.37
C ASN A 407 -3.73 15.49 0.86
N ALA A 408 -4.66 16.33 0.38
CA ALA A 408 -4.75 16.69 -1.03
C ALA A 408 -3.52 17.49 -1.50
N GLU A 409 -3.04 18.47 -0.72
CA GLU A 409 -1.79 19.19 -1.02
C GLU A 409 -0.59 18.24 -1.11
N LEU A 410 -0.46 17.31 -0.16
CA LEU A 410 0.60 16.31 -0.16
C LEU A 410 0.50 15.39 -1.37
N TYR A 411 -0.71 14.97 -1.75
CA TYR A 411 -0.94 14.15 -2.93
C TYR A 411 -0.53 14.87 -4.21
N VAL A 412 -0.95 16.13 -4.40
CA VAL A 412 -0.58 16.94 -5.56
C VAL A 412 0.94 17.12 -5.64
N SER A 413 1.58 17.41 -4.51
CA SER A 413 3.04 17.54 -4.43
C SER A 413 3.75 16.22 -4.74
N ALA A 414 3.25 15.09 -4.24
CA ALA A 414 3.80 13.77 -4.53
C ALA A 414 3.64 13.37 -6.00
N MET A 415 2.50 13.69 -6.63
CA MET A 415 2.29 13.43 -8.06
C MET A 415 3.17 14.31 -8.95
N ASP A 416 3.39 15.58 -8.58
CA ASP A 416 4.37 16.44 -9.27
C ASP A 416 5.79 15.85 -9.19
N GLN A 417 6.20 15.35 -8.02
CA GLN A 417 7.48 14.66 -7.84
C GLN A 417 7.58 13.37 -8.68
N LEU A 418 6.53 12.54 -8.70
CA LEU A 418 6.49 11.33 -9.51
C LEU A 418 6.56 11.63 -11.01
N ASN A 419 5.85 12.64 -11.49
CA ASN A 419 5.92 13.07 -12.89
C ASN A 419 7.34 13.51 -13.25
N LYS A 420 7.99 14.31 -12.40
CA LYS A 420 9.39 14.72 -12.60
C LYS A 420 10.34 13.51 -12.66
N ILE A 421 10.22 12.57 -11.73
CA ILE A 421 11.03 11.34 -11.72
C ILE A 421 10.78 10.49 -12.98
N THR A 422 9.52 10.39 -13.43
CA THR A 422 9.16 9.60 -14.62
C THR A 422 9.80 10.19 -15.87
N VAL A 423 9.71 11.51 -16.07
CA VAL A 423 10.35 12.18 -17.21
C VAL A 423 11.88 12.02 -17.13
N LEU A 424 12.49 12.18 -15.96
CA LEU A 424 13.93 11.97 -15.78
C LEU A 424 14.33 10.52 -16.09
N TYR A 425 13.53 9.54 -15.70
CA TYR A 425 13.77 8.12 -15.97
C TYR A 425 13.65 7.79 -17.46
N GLU A 426 12.60 8.28 -18.13
CA GLU A 426 12.43 8.11 -19.57
C GLU A 426 13.61 8.72 -20.34
N LEU A 427 14.03 9.93 -19.96
CA LEU A 427 15.25 10.55 -20.48
C LEU A 427 16.47 9.66 -20.23
N SER A 428 16.70 9.18 -19.01
CA SER A 428 17.85 8.31 -18.72
C SER A 428 17.88 7.05 -19.59
N ARG A 429 16.71 6.46 -19.88
CA ARG A 429 16.60 5.26 -20.71
C ARG A 429 16.87 5.57 -22.17
N GLU A 430 16.34 6.66 -22.71
CA GLU A 430 16.60 7.06 -24.10
C GLU A 430 18.07 7.46 -24.30
N LEU A 431 18.64 8.25 -23.38
CA LEU A 431 20.01 8.76 -23.49
C LEU A 431 21.09 7.67 -23.47
N THR A 432 20.80 6.50 -22.88
CA THR A 432 21.73 5.37 -22.88
C THR A 432 21.70 4.55 -24.18
N THR A 433 20.75 4.80 -25.08
CA THR A 433 20.58 4.04 -26.34
C THR A 433 21.08 4.77 -27.59
N LEU A 434 21.20 6.10 -27.54
CA LEU A 434 21.74 6.89 -28.64
C LEU A 434 23.27 6.76 -28.68
N LEU A 435 23.78 6.32 -29.83
CA LEU A 435 25.22 6.19 -30.09
C LEU A 435 25.82 7.44 -30.73
N ASP A 436 24.99 8.35 -31.25
CA ASP A 436 25.41 9.62 -31.84
C ASP A 436 25.33 10.74 -30.79
N LEU A 437 26.49 11.32 -30.49
CA LEU A 437 26.65 12.37 -29.48
C LEU A 437 25.91 13.66 -29.85
N GLU A 438 25.86 14.03 -31.12
CA GLU A 438 25.26 15.31 -31.56
C GLU A 438 23.74 15.25 -31.47
N ASP A 439 23.14 14.16 -31.95
CA ASP A 439 21.70 13.92 -31.85
C ASP A 439 21.24 13.81 -30.40
N LEU A 440 22.03 13.13 -29.56
CA LEU A 440 21.81 13.03 -28.12
C LEU A 440 21.71 14.41 -27.48
N LEU A 441 22.73 15.25 -27.65
CA LEU A 441 22.79 16.57 -27.01
C LEU A 441 21.67 17.49 -27.49
N ASN A 442 21.33 17.47 -28.79
CA ASN A 442 20.23 18.25 -29.35
C ASN A 442 18.87 17.84 -28.79
N ARG A 443 18.64 16.55 -28.57
CA ARG A 443 17.40 16.07 -27.94
C ARG A 443 17.32 16.44 -26.46
N VAL A 444 18.43 16.31 -25.74
CA VAL A 444 18.53 16.70 -24.32
C VAL A 444 18.15 18.16 -24.12
N VAL A 445 18.73 19.10 -24.88
CA VAL A 445 18.45 20.53 -24.65
C VAL A 445 16.98 20.87 -24.85
N ILE A 446 16.27 20.18 -25.74
CA ILE A 446 14.83 20.36 -25.95
C ILE A 446 14.06 19.89 -24.73
N GLU A 447 14.30 18.65 -24.29
CA GLU A 447 13.55 18.04 -23.20
C GLU A 447 13.82 18.70 -21.85
N VAL A 448 15.07 19.06 -21.58
CA VAL A 448 15.46 19.80 -20.37
C VAL A 448 14.82 21.19 -20.34
N THR A 449 14.76 21.88 -21.49
CA THR A 449 14.08 23.18 -21.57
C THR A 449 12.59 23.05 -21.28
N ARG A 450 11.93 22.01 -21.80
CA ARG A 450 10.49 21.75 -21.57
C ARG A 450 10.22 21.38 -20.11
N LEU A 451 11.01 20.48 -19.54
CA LEU A 451 10.85 19.99 -18.18
C LEU A 451 10.95 21.11 -17.14
N LEU A 452 11.92 22.02 -17.32
CA LEU A 452 12.14 23.16 -16.41
C LEU A 452 11.37 24.43 -16.83
N ASN A 453 10.55 24.34 -17.88
CA ASN A 453 9.82 25.45 -18.49
C ASN A 453 10.71 26.69 -18.73
N ALA A 454 11.93 26.48 -19.23
CA ALA A 454 12.87 27.56 -19.48
C ALA A 454 12.65 28.19 -20.87
N LYS A 455 13.18 29.40 -21.08
CA LYS A 455 13.21 30.04 -22.40
C LYS A 455 14.23 29.40 -23.31
N GLY A 456 15.35 28.96 -22.76
CA GLY A 456 16.35 28.21 -23.51
C GLY A 456 17.36 27.48 -22.64
N CYS A 457 18.10 26.59 -23.29
CA CYS A 457 19.13 25.74 -22.72
C CYS A 457 20.31 25.65 -23.68
N ILE A 458 21.53 25.59 -23.15
CA ILE A 458 22.78 25.52 -23.91
C ILE A 458 23.68 24.49 -23.26
N ILE A 459 24.17 23.53 -24.05
CA ILE A 459 25.24 22.61 -23.67
C ILE A 459 26.52 23.04 -24.37
N ARG A 460 27.58 23.22 -23.58
CA ARG A 460 28.93 23.50 -24.06
C ARG A 460 29.87 22.37 -23.66
N LEU A 461 30.72 21.93 -24.57
CA LEU A 461 31.80 20.98 -24.27
C LEU A 461 33.15 21.68 -24.41
N GLN A 462 34.13 21.23 -23.62
CA GLN A 462 35.47 21.79 -23.62
C GLN A 462 36.29 21.28 -24.82
N GLU A 463 36.87 22.21 -25.59
CA GLU A 463 37.80 21.98 -26.70
C GLU A 463 38.88 23.06 -26.69
N ASP A 464 40.17 22.68 -26.73
CA ASP A 464 41.32 23.61 -26.84
C ASP A 464 41.27 24.81 -25.87
N HIS A 465 40.94 24.56 -24.59
CA HIS A 465 40.79 25.57 -23.52
C HIS A 465 39.60 26.54 -23.67
N ALA A 466 38.69 26.29 -24.61
CA ALA A 466 37.43 27.00 -24.77
C ALA A 466 36.22 26.08 -24.56
N LEU A 467 35.09 26.66 -24.15
CA LEU A 467 33.79 26.01 -24.09
C LEU A 467 33.03 26.31 -25.38
N LYS A 468 32.89 25.30 -26.25
CA LYS A 468 32.17 25.42 -27.51
C LYS A 468 30.75 24.91 -27.39
N ILE A 469 29.79 25.61 -27.99
CA ILE A 469 28.39 25.19 -28.00
C ILE A 469 28.24 23.94 -28.88
N LYS A 470 27.70 22.85 -28.29
CA LYS A 470 27.42 21.60 -28.99
C LYS A 470 25.94 21.36 -29.22
N ALA A 471 25.09 21.85 -28.34
CA ALA A 471 23.66 21.83 -28.52
C ALA A 471 23.02 23.04 -27.84
N HIS A 472 21.93 23.52 -28.40
CA HIS A 472 21.18 24.61 -27.80
C HIS A 472 19.70 24.55 -28.21
N TYR A 473 18.85 25.13 -27.38
CA TYR A 473 17.44 25.33 -27.67
C TYR A 473 16.98 26.69 -27.14
N GLY A 474 16.10 27.38 -27.86
CA GLY A 474 15.61 28.71 -27.50
C GLY A 474 16.59 29.87 -27.77
N VAL A 475 17.84 29.59 -28.18
CA VAL A 475 18.84 30.61 -28.56
C VAL A 475 18.67 31.01 -30.04
N PRO A 476 18.61 32.31 -30.39
CA PRO A 476 18.52 32.74 -31.79
C PRO A 476 19.82 32.45 -32.56
N ARG A 477 19.69 32.05 -33.83
CA ARG A 477 20.81 31.52 -34.64
C ARG A 477 21.97 32.49 -34.84
N ASP A 478 21.69 33.79 -34.89
CA ASP A 478 22.69 34.82 -35.14
C ASP A 478 23.69 34.98 -33.97
N PHE A 479 23.32 34.51 -32.78
CA PHE A 479 24.16 34.65 -31.59
C PHE A 479 25.06 33.43 -31.33
N ILE A 480 24.82 32.28 -31.97
CA ILE A 480 25.54 31.02 -31.67
C ILE A 480 27.03 31.14 -32.00
N LYS A 481 27.38 31.70 -33.16
CA LYS A 481 28.77 31.78 -33.66
C LYS A 481 29.69 32.69 -32.82
N GLY A 482 29.15 33.47 -31.89
CA GLY A 482 29.91 34.38 -31.02
C GLY A 482 29.81 34.05 -29.53
N MET A 483 29.19 32.92 -29.15
CA MET A 483 28.93 32.54 -27.76
C MET A 483 29.85 31.44 -27.21
N ASP A 484 30.88 31.07 -27.97
CA ASP A 484 32.00 30.29 -27.42
C ASP A 484 32.71 31.14 -26.36
N THR A 485 33.19 30.51 -25.29
CA THR A 485 33.69 31.23 -24.10
C THR A 485 34.94 30.55 -23.57
N GLU A 486 35.94 31.32 -23.16
CA GLU A 486 37.13 30.77 -22.52
C GLU A 486 36.85 30.26 -21.10
N ILE A 487 37.65 29.30 -20.64
CA ILE A 487 37.53 28.78 -19.28
C ILE A 487 37.84 29.90 -18.28
N GLY A 488 36.94 30.12 -17.32
CA GLY A 488 37.01 31.20 -16.33
C GLY A 488 36.23 32.48 -16.69
N GLU A 489 35.83 32.64 -17.95
CA GLU A 489 35.06 33.81 -18.41
C GLU A 489 33.55 33.55 -18.39
N GLY A 490 32.76 34.59 -18.06
CA GLY A 490 31.30 34.47 -17.97
C GLY A 490 30.81 33.44 -16.94
N ILE A 491 29.50 33.16 -16.95
CA ILE A 491 28.90 32.17 -16.04
C ILE A 491 29.40 30.76 -16.36
N ALA A 492 29.36 30.35 -17.63
CA ALA A 492 29.75 29.00 -18.05
C ALA A 492 31.24 28.71 -17.82
N GLY A 493 32.14 29.66 -18.10
CA GLY A 493 33.57 29.49 -17.84
C GLY A 493 33.91 29.43 -16.35
N LYS A 494 33.21 30.20 -15.50
CA LYS A 494 33.36 30.09 -14.03
C LYS A 494 32.86 28.75 -13.49
N VAL A 495 31.74 28.24 -13.99
CA VAL A 495 31.24 26.89 -13.62
C VAL A 495 32.22 25.81 -14.07
N SER A 496 32.78 25.94 -15.29
CA SER A 496 33.76 24.99 -15.81
C SER A 496 35.07 24.97 -15.01
N SER A 497 35.65 26.14 -14.72
CA SER A 497 36.91 26.26 -13.96
C SER A 497 36.77 25.87 -12.48
N SER A 498 35.66 26.23 -11.84
CA SER A 498 35.44 25.91 -10.42
C SER A 498 34.88 24.51 -10.19
N GLY A 499 34.24 23.92 -11.19
CA GLY A 499 33.45 22.69 -11.06
C GLY A 499 32.26 22.83 -10.11
N LYS A 500 31.81 24.05 -9.78
CA LYS A 500 30.67 24.30 -8.90
C LYS A 500 29.50 24.88 -9.68
N SER A 501 28.30 24.35 -9.42
CA SER A 501 27.06 24.83 -9.99
C SER A 501 26.75 26.26 -9.54
N MET A 502 26.13 27.04 -10.41
CA MET A 502 25.74 28.43 -10.16
C MET A 502 24.26 28.63 -10.43
N LEU A 503 23.57 29.20 -9.45
CA LEU A 503 22.21 29.76 -9.57
C LEU A 503 22.34 31.28 -9.49
N VAL A 504 21.88 31.96 -10.54
CA VAL A 504 21.89 33.42 -10.66
C VAL A 504 20.44 33.88 -10.79
N GLU A 505 19.92 34.48 -9.73
CA GLU A 505 18.54 34.98 -9.69
C GLU A 505 18.37 36.25 -10.53
N ASN A 506 19.38 37.12 -10.54
CA ASN A 506 19.41 38.36 -11.32
C ASN A 506 20.77 38.58 -11.99
N VAL A 507 20.86 38.36 -13.30
CA VAL A 507 22.10 38.53 -14.09
C VAL A 507 22.54 40.00 -14.14
N ALA A 508 21.62 40.96 -14.03
CA ALA A 508 21.97 42.39 -14.04
C ALA A 508 22.83 42.80 -12.83
N GLU A 509 22.75 42.08 -11.72
CA GLU A 509 23.56 42.32 -10.52
C GLU A 509 24.98 41.74 -10.62
N MET A 510 25.26 40.94 -11.65
CA MET A 510 26.60 40.39 -11.86
C MET A 510 27.56 41.44 -12.44
N PRO A 511 28.86 41.36 -12.08
CA PRO A 511 29.93 42.13 -12.72
C PRO A 511 29.93 41.97 -14.25
N GLU A 512 30.22 43.03 -15.00
CA GLU A 512 30.14 43.06 -16.48
C GLU A 512 31.01 42.00 -17.17
N ASP A 513 32.17 41.69 -16.61
CA ASP A 513 33.10 40.63 -17.05
C ASP A 513 32.54 39.21 -16.88
N THR A 514 31.44 39.06 -16.14
CA THR A 514 30.80 37.78 -15.82
C THR A 514 29.44 37.62 -16.50
N ARG A 515 28.91 38.69 -17.11
CA ARG A 515 27.62 38.66 -17.83
C ARG A 515 27.78 37.88 -19.15
N VAL A 516 26.66 37.40 -19.69
CA VAL A 516 26.61 36.78 -21.02
C VAL A 516 26.35 37.89 -22.04
N PRO A 517 27.36 38.38 -22.80
CA PRO A 517 27.25 39.67 -23.51
C PRO A 517 26.20 39.70 -24.63
N LEU A 518 25.82 38.53 -25.13
CA LEU A 518 24.97 38.35 -26.32
C LEU A 518 23.54 37.87 -26.00
N LEU A 519 23.22 37.56 -24.74
CA LEU A 519 21.91 37.09 -24.30
C LEU A 519 21.43 37.92 -23.11
N GLU A 520 20.35 38.69 -23.30
CA GLU A 520 19.66 39.40 -22.21
C GLU A 520 18.86 38.41 -21.33
N ALA A 521 19.56 37.53 -20.62
CA ALA A 521 18.97 36.64 -19.62
C ALA A 521 18.78 37.39 -18.30
N LYS A 522 17.64 37.19 -17.63
CA LYS A 522 17.33 37.71 -16.31
C LYS A 522 17.79 36.77 -15.21
N SER A 523 17.56 35.47 -15.37
CA SER A 523 17.95 34.43 -14.40
C SER A 523 18.61 33.25 -15.11
N VAL A 524 19.63 32.65 -14.49
CA VAL A 524 20.42 31.56 -15.08
C VAL A 524 20.66 30.45 -14.06
N VAL A 525 20.53 29.21 -14.50
CA VAL A 525 21.07 28.02 -13.80
C VAL A 525 22.15 27.45 -14.70
N CYS A 526 23.37 27.29 -14.19
CA CYS A 526 24.45 26.67 -14.94
C CYS A 526 25.17 25.65 -14.07
N VAL A 527 25.30 24.43 -14.57
CA VAL A 527 25.90 23.31 -13.84
C VAL A 527 26.99 22.65 -14.69
N PRO A 528 28.03 22.08 -14.05
CA PRO A 528 29.12 21.42 -14.75
C PRO A 528 28.70 20.02 -15.22
N LEU A 529 29.19 19.63 -16.40
CA LEU A 529 29.18 18.24 -16.87
C LEU A 529 30.50 17.60 -16.44
N LYS A 530 30.46 16.50 -15.69
CA LYS A 530 31.63 15.90 -15.05
C LYS A 530 31.76 14.42 -15.34
N ILE A 531 32.97 13.99 -15.69
CA ILE A 531 33.36 12.57 -15.72
C ILE A 531 34.43 12.39 -14.63
N GLY A 532 34.12 11.62 -13.60
CA GLY A 532 34.95 11.55 -12.39
C GLY A 532 35.12 12.93 -11.74
N ASN A 533 36.36 13.39 -11.63
CA ASN A 533 36.69 14.73 -11.11
C ASN A 533 36.93 15.79 -12.20
N GLU A 534 36.89 15.40 -13.48
CA GLU A 534 37.17 16.29 -14.60
C GLU A 534 35.87 16.93 -15.11
N VAL A 535 35.89 18.24 -15.32
CA VAL A 535 34.77 18.96 -15.95
C VAL A 535 34.95 18.92 -17.46
N ILE A 536 34.02 18.26 -18.16
CA ILE A 536 34.07 18.09 -19.62
C ILE A 536 33.24 19.13 -20.38
N GLY A 537 32.45 19.91 -19.65
CA GLY A 537 31.54 20.89 -20.23
C GLY A 537 30.60 21.52 -19.21
N THR A 538 29.60 22.24 -19.70
CA THR A 538 28.56 22.85 -18.88
C THR A 538 27.21 22.76 -19.57
N ILE A 539 26.14 22.70 -18.78
CA ILE A 539 24.77 22.92 -19.23
C ILE A 539 24.19 24.14 -18.52
N GLY A 540 23.61 25.05 -19.28
CA GLY A 540 23.07 26.30 -18.77
C GLY A 540 21.65 26.55 -19.29
N LEU A 541 20.72 26.81 -18.37
CA LEU A 541 19.37 27.27 -18.65
C LEU A 541 19.23 28.74 -18.31
N TYR A 542 18.38 29.44 -19.06
CA TYR A 542 18.06 30.84 -18.80
C TYR A 542 16.57 31.15 -18.92
N ASP A 543 16.14 32.14 -18.15
CA ASP A 543 14.77 32.67 -18.03
C ASP A 543 13.70 31.58 -17.85
N LYS A 544 13.35 31.27 -16.60
CA LYS A 544 12.22 30.37 -16.31
C LYS A 544 10.90 31.05 -16.66
N LYS A 545 9.99 30.35 -17.31
CA LYS A 545 8.64 30.84 -17.61
C LYS A 545 7.68 30.41 -16.51
N GLY A 546 6.89 31.36 -16.02
CA GLY A 546 5.77 31.10 -15.13
C GLY A 546 4.53 30.58 -15.88
N PRO A 547 3.43 30.31 -15.15
CA PRO A 547 2.21 29.75 -15.71
C PRO A 547 1.55 30.63 -16.79
N GLU A 548 1.72 31.95 -16.73
CA GLU A 548 1.16 32.91 -17.69
C GLU A 548 2.18 33.35 -18.76
N GLY A 549 3.36 32.73 -18.77
CA GLY A 549 4.45 33.01 -19.72
C GLY A 549 5.37 34.17 -19.32
N GLU A 550 5.17 34.74 -18.13
CA GLU A 550 6.06 35.71 -17.49
C GLU A 550 7.42 35.10 -17.13
N ILE A 551 8.48 35.90 -17.07
CA ILE A 551 9.80 35.39 -16.64
C ILE A 551 9.89 35.45 -15.12
N ILE A 552 10.07 34.27 -14.51
CA ILE A 552 10.32 34.08 -13.08
C ILE A 552 11.77 33.64 -12.84
N THR A 553 12.23 33.73 -11.60
CA THR A 553 13.58 33.30 -11.20
C THR A 553 13.63 31.79 -11.00
N PHE A 554 14.74 31.18 -11.42
CA PHE A 554 15.04 29.79 -11.02
C PHE A 554 15.26 29.69 -9.51
N ASN A 555 14.99 28.53 -8.94
CA ASN A 555 15.17 28.23 -7.52
C ASN A 555 16.16 27.07 -7.29
N LEU A 556 16.38 26.70 -6.03
CA LEU A 556 17.29 25.61 -5.65
C LEU A 556 16.84 24.24 -6.16
N ASP A 557 15.54 24.00 -6.34
CA ASP A 557 15.05 22.73 -6.88
C ASP A 557 15.30 22.64 -8.39
N ASP A 558 15.23 23.75 -9.11
CA ASP A 558 15.64 23.83 -10.52
C ASP A 558 17.14 23.52 -10.67
N LEU A 559 17.98 24.06 -9.78
CA LEU A 559 19.41 23.77 -9.73
C LEU A 559 19.67 22.27 -9.54
N ARG A 560 19.07 21.66 -8.51
CA ARG A 560 19.21 20.23 -8.20
C ARG A 560 18.74 19.33 -9.34
N THR A 561 17.61 19.68 -9.96
CA THR A 561 17.08 18.95 -11.12
C THR A 561 18.06 19.02 -12.28
N THR A 562 18.64 20.19 -12.54
CA THR A 562 19.64 20.39 -13.57
C THR A 562 20.93 19.61 -13.29
N GLU A 563 21.40 19.56 -12.04
CA GLU A 563 22.56 18.75 -11.62
C GLU A 563 22.35 17.25 -11.84
N GLY A 564 21.15 16.75 -11.53
CA GLY A 564 20.76 15.36 -11.80
C GLY A 564 20.82 15.04 -13.30
N ILE A 565 20.27 15.92 -14.14
CA ILE A 565 20.30 15.76 -15.60
C ILE A 565 21.74 15.87 -16.13
N ALA A 566 22.54 16.82 -15.64
CA ALA A 566 23.94 16.98 -16.01
C ALA A 566 24.78 15.73 -15.75
N SER A 567 24.50 15.04 -14.65
CA SER A 567 25.15 13.76 -14.31
C SER A 567 24.79 12.66 -15.32
N LEU A 568 23.51 12.58 -15.72
CA LEU A 568 23.05 11.64 -16.76
C LEU A 568 23.67 11.93 -18.13
N ILE A 569 23.73 13.22 -18.51
CA ILE A 569 24.36 13.67 -19.76
C ILE A 569 25.84 13.30 -19.77
N SER A 570 26.54 13.50 -18.65
CA SER A 570 27.96 13.23 -18.56
C SER A 570 28.26 11.73 -18.73
N LEU A 571 27.44 10.86 -18.13
CA LEU A 571 27.51 9.41 -18.34
C LEU A 571 27.25 9.01 -19.80
N ALA A 572 26.27 9.64 -20.45
CA ALA A 572 25.96 9.35 -21.85
C ALA A 572 27.10 9.81 -22.79
N ILE A 573 27.71 10.96 -22.52
CA ILE A 573 28.90 11.45 -23.24
C ILE A 573 30.08 10.47 -23.05
N GLU A 574 30.31 10.00 -21.83
CA GLU A 574 31.36 9.02 -21.54
C GLU A 574 31.16 7.73 -22.35
N LYS A 575 29.92 7.21 -22.36
CA LYS A 575 29.57 6.00 -23.11
C LYS A 575 29.77 6.18 -24.61
N ALA A 576 29.35 7.32 -25.18
CA ALA A 576 29.53 7.62 -26.60
C ALA A 576 31.03 7.67 -26.97
N ARG A 577 31.85 8.34 -26.16
CA ARG A 577 33.31 8.41 -26.36
C ARG A 577 33.99 7.04 -26.30
N ILE A 578 33.57 6.18 -25.36
CA ILE A 578 34.10 4.81 -25.25
C ILE A 578 33.74 4.00 -26.50
N PHE A 579 32.48 4.09 -26.94
CA PHE A 579 32.00 3.38 -28.12
C PHE A 579 32.72 3.80 -29.41
N GLU A 580 32.93 5.10 -29.63
CA GLU A 580 33.71 5.61 -30.78
C GLU A 580 35.14 5.06 -30.77
N LYS A 581 35.82 5.12 -29.62
CA LYS A 581 37.18 4.61 -29.47
C LYS A 581 37.29 3.10 -29.67
N GLU A 582 36.29 2.34 -29.24
CA GLU A 582 36.23 0.89 -29.44
C GLU A 582 36.02 0.55 -30.92
N LYS A 583 35.14 1.28 -31.61
CA LYS A 583 34.90 1.14 -33.04
C LYS A 583 36.13 1.48 -33.89
N GLU A 584 36.86 2.54 -33.53
CA GLU A 584 38.13 2.89 -34.18
C GLU A 584 39.16 1.77 -34.02
N LYS A 585 39.35 1.25 -32.80
CA LYS A 585 40.27 0.13 -32.54
C LYS A 585 39.87 -1.14 -33.28
N GLU A 586 38.59 -1.46 -33.35
CA GLU A 586 38.10 -2.62 -34.09
C GLU A 586 38.40 -2.48 -35.58
N GLN A 587 38.17 -1.30 -36.14
CA GLN A 587 38.48 -1.01 -37.54
C GLN A 587 39.99 -1.09 -37.82
N GLU A 588 40.82 -0.48 -36.97
CA GLU A 588 42.29 -0.56 -37.06
C GLU A 588 42.77 -2.01 -36.98
N ALA A 589 42.21 -2.83 -36.08
CA ALA A 589 42.54 -4.24 -35.95
C ALA A 589 42.12 -5.04 -37.18
N LEU A 590 40.94 -4.77 -37.75
CA LEU A 590 40.47 -5.40 -38.96
C LEU A 590 41.34 -5.04 -40.19
N GLU A 591 41.74 -3.79 -40.30
CA GLU A 591 42.65 -3.32 -41.35
C GLU A 591 44.06 -3.91 -41.19
N ALA A 592 44.59 -3.94 -39.96
CA ALA A 592 45.87 -4.58 -39.66
C ALA A 592 45.83 -6.08 -40.00
N LYS A 593 44.76 -6.79 -39.64
CA LYS A 593 44.57 -8.21 -39.99
C LYS A 593 44.53 -8.42 -41.50
N LYS A 594 43.70 -7.67 -42.23
CA LYS A 594 43.64 -7.74 -43.71
C LYS A 594 45.01 -7.47 -44.35
N ARG A 595 45.75 -6.50 -43.81
CA ARG A 595 47.10 -6.18 -44.29
C ARG A 595 48.07 -7.34 -44.05
N LEU A 596 48.03 -7.99 -42.88
CA LEU A 596 48.84 -9.16 -42.58
C LEU A 596 48.48 -10.35 -43.48
N ASP A 597 47.19 -10.62 -43.69
CA ASP A 597 46.73 -11.69 -44.60
C ASP A 597 47.25 -11.47 -46.02
N ILE A 598 47.14 -10.25 -46.57
CA ILE A 598 47.69 -9.92 -47.89
C ILE A 598 49.22 -10.10 -47.94
N LEU A 599 49.94 -9.65 -46.91
CA LEU A 599 51.39 -9.82 -46.84
C LEU A 599 51.78 -11.30 -46.80
N PHE A 600 51.12 -12.09 -45.96
CA PHE A 600 51.34 -13.54 -45.83
C PHE A 600 51.14 -14.27 -47.17
N GLU A 601 50.06 -13.95 -47.90
CA GLU A 601 49.73 -14.56 -49.18
C GLU A 601 50.59 -14.09 -50.36
N SER A 602 51.20 -12.90 -50.28
CA SER A 602 51.96 -12.30 -51.39
C SER A 602 53.47 -12.54 -51.34
N VAL A 603 54.00 -13.17 -50.28
CA VAL A 603 55.43 -13.50 -50.18
C VAL A 603 55.83 -14.49 -51.27
N GLN A 604 56.90 -14.17 -52.02
CA GLN A 604 57.47 -15.02 -53.09
C GLN A 604 58.29 -16.22 -52.55
N GLY A 605 57.82 -16.82 -51.48
CA GLY A 605 58.44 -17.96 -50.80
C GLY A 605 57.42 -18.64 -49.91
N GLY A 606 57.70 -19.89 -49.54
CA GLY A 606 56.77 -20.67 -48.74
C GLY A 606 56.82 -20.25 -47.27
N ILE A 607 55.70 -19.83 -46.70
CA ILE A 607 55.60 -19.60 -45.26
C ILE A 607 54.76 -20.72 -44.65
N VAL A 608 55.32 -21.38 -43.64
CA VAL A 608 54.67 -22.47 -42.91
C VAL A 608 54.79 -22.18 -41.42
N THR A 609 53.69 -22.25 -40.69
CA THR A 609 53.72 -22.20 -39.22
C THR A 609 53.45 -23.57 -38.62
N LEU A 610 54.16 -23.90 -37.55
CA LEU A 610 54.18 -25.22 -36.93
C LEU A 610 54.08 -25.09 -35.41
N ASP A 611 53.35 -26.00 -34.76
CA ASP A 611 53.42 -26.16 -33.30
C ASP A 611 54.61 -27.05 -32.87
N ARG A 612 54.82 -27.21 -31.56
CA ARG A 612 55.85 -28.10 -30.99
C ARG A 612 55.72 -29.58 -31.37
N SER A 613 54.54 -30.03 -31.76
CA SER A 613 54.30 -31.40 -32.26
C SER A 613 54.52 -31.51 -33.77
N TYR A 614 54.98 -30.43 -34.40
CA TYR A 614 55.17 -30.29 -35.84
C TYR A 614 53.85 -30.37 -36.63
N THR A 615 52.74 -30.02 -36.01
CA THR A 615 51.45 -29.84 -36.68
C THR A 615 51.46 -28.55 -37.48
N LEU A 616 51.02 -28.60 -38.73
CA LEU A 616 50.87 -27.42 -39.60
C LEU A 616 49.72 -26.56 -39.10
N LEU A 617 50.00 -25.32 -38.70
CA LEU A 617 49.00 -24.36 -38.20
C LEU A 617 48.51 -23.43 -39.32
N SER A 618 49.40 -23.03 -40.22
CA SER A 618 49.06 -22.25 -41.42
C SER A 618 50.10 -22.47 -42.51
N ILE A 619 49.67 -22.31 -43.77
CA ILE A 619 50.52 -22.28 -44.95
C ILE A 619 50.06 -21.13 -45.85
N ASN A 620 50.98 -20.44 -46.53
CA ASN A 620 50.59 -19.44 -47.53
C ASN A 620 50.34 -20.07 -48.90
N ARG A 621 49.70 -19.33 -49.80
CA ARG A 621 49.38 -19.75 -51.18
C ARG A 621 50.57 -20.34 -51.94
N PHE A 622 51.78 -19.85 -51.72
CA PHE A 622 52.98 -20.42 -52.34
C PHE A 622 53.16 -21.90 -51.99
N VAL A 623 52.97 -22.25 -50.70
CA VAL A 623 53.08 -23.64 -50.24
C VAL A 623 51.92 -24.49 -50.74
N GLU A 624 50.72 -23.94 -50.85
CA GLU A 624 49.58 -24.64 -51.47
C GLU A 624 49.89 -25.03 -52.92
N GLU A 625 50.42 -24.07 -53.70
CA GLU A 625 50.81 -24.28 -55.09
C GLU A 625 51.98 -25.26 -55.21
N PHE A 626 52.94 -25.21 -54.27
CA PHE A 626 54.08 -26.14 -54.20
C PHE A 626 53.67 -27.57 -53.85
N LEU A 627 52.72 -27.75 -52.92
CA LEU A 627 52.21 -29.06 -52.51
C LEU A 627 51.12 -29.60 -53.44
N HIS A 628 50.51 -28.74 -54.26
CA HIS A 628 49.26 -29.01 -54.97
C HIS A 628 48.12 -29.47 -54.05
N MET A 629 48.04 -28.87 -52.85
CA MET A 629 47.04 -29.16 -51.83
C MET A 629 46.53 -27.84 -51.25
N GLN A 630 45.24 -27.78 -50.93
CA GLN A 630 44.64 -26.59 -50.30
C GLN A 630 44.95 -26.56 -48.79
N SER A 631 44.99 -25.37 -48.19
CA SER A 631 45.34 -25.17 -46.78
C SER A 631 44.42 -25.95 -45.83
N ASP A 632 43.13 -26.11 -46.16
CA ASP A 632 42.17 -26.88 -45.36
C ASP A 632 42.45 -28.39 -45.32
N GLU A 633 43.14 -28.93 -46.32
CA GLU A 633 43.57 -30.34 -46.38
C GLU A 633 44.88 -30.62 -45.64
N VAL A 634 45.65 -29.57 -45.35
CA VAL A 634 47.04 -29.64 -44.87
C VAL A 634 47.16 -29.15 -43.42
N VAL A 635 46.45 -28.07 -43.06
CA VAL A 635 46.42 -27.53 -41.70
C VAL A 635 45.81 -28.56 -40.73
N GLY A 636 46.44 -28.73 -39.57
CA GLY A 636 46.10 -29.73 -38.57
C GLY A 636 46.80 -31.09 -38.78
N ARG A 637 47.56 -31.28 -39.86
CA ARG A 637 48.36 -32.50 -40.10
C ARG A 637 49.83 -32.30 -39.76
N SER A 638 50.55 -33.41 -39.59
CA SER A 638 51.98 -33.35 -39.26
C SER A 638 52.83 -32.98 -40.47
N ALA A 639 53.74 -32.02 -40.31
CA ALA A 639 54.73 -31.67 -41.33
C ALA A 639 55.69 -32.81 -41.68
N LEU A 640 55.86 -33.79 -40.77
CA LEU A 640 56.63 -35.00 -41.04
C LEU A 640 55.99 -35.84 -42.14
N GLU A 641 54.67 -36.05 -42.06
CA GLU A 641 53.88 -36.79 -43.04
C GLU A 641 53.82 -36.06 -44.39
N ILE A 642 53.59 -34.75 -44.36
CA ILE A 642 53.37 -33.97 -45.58
C ILE A 642 54.67 -33.70 -46.35
N PHE A 643 55.77 -33.37 -45.65
CA PHE A 643 57.03 -32.96 -46.28
C PHE A 643 58.19 -33.93 -46.09
N HIS A 644 58.40 -34.47 -44.88
CA HIS A 644 59.62 -35.21 -44.53
C HIS A 644 59.67 -36.59 -45.19
N GLU A 645 58.58 -37.36 -45.12
CA GLU A 645 58.50 -38.72 -45.67
C GLU A 645 58.53 -38.75 -47.21
N LYS A 646 58.12 -37.66 -47.88
CA LYS A 646 58.17 -37.51 -49.35
C LYS A 646 59.56 -37.11 -49.88
N GLY A 647 60.58 -37.10 -49.02
CA GLY A 647 61.98 -36.91 -49.38
C GLY A 647 62.28 -35.57 -50.05
N GLY A 648 61.67 -34.48 -49.57
CA GLY A 648 61.85 -33.14 -50.14
C GLY A 648 62.23 -32.05 -49.15
N ILE A 649 62.12 -30.80 -49.62
CA ILE A 649 62.33 -29.61 -48.80
C ILE A 649 61.33 -29.65 -47.64
N CYS A 650 61.83 -29.72 -46.41
CA CYS A 650 61.05 -30.04 -45.23
C CYS A 650 61.18 -28.95 -44.15
N PRO A 651 60.07 -28.23 -43.84
CA PRO A 651 60.08 -27.16 -42.85
C PRO A 651 60.32 -27.66 -41.42
N HIS A 652 59.92 -28.90 -41.11
CA HIS A 652 60.20 -29.52 -39.81
C HIS A 652 61.69 -29.53 -39.46
N CYS A 653 62.58 -29.79 -40.43
CA CYS A 653 64.01 -29.88 -40.13
C CYS A 653 64.57 -28.57 -39.60
N ALA A 654 64.12 -27.43 -40.12
CA ALA A 654 64.51 -26.11 -39.63
C ALA A 654 63.81 -25.79 -38.30
N ALA A 655 62.52 -26.09 -38.20
CA ALA A 655 61.73 -25.85 -36.98
C ALA A 655 62.22 -26.66 -35.78
N LYS A 656 62.67 -27.90 -35.98
CA LYS A 656 63.26 -28.74 -34.93
C LYS A 656 64.44 -28.04 -34.25
N LEU A 657 65.37 -27.50 -35.03
CA LEU A 657 66.51 -26.74 -34.52
C LEU A 657 66.04 -25.50 -33.74
N THR A 658 65.02 -24.80 -34.23
CA THR A 658 64.44 -23.61 -33.57
C THR A 658 63.75 -23.96 -32.24
N PHE A 659 63.01 -25.06 -32.17
CA PHE A 659 62.40 -25.51 -30.91
C PHE A 659 63.44 -26.00 -29.89
N GLU A 660 64.55 -26.59 -30.34
CA GLU A 660 65.65 -27.05 -29.48
C GLU A 660 66.53 -25.89 -28.97
N THR A 661 66.83 -24.92 -29.83
CA THR A 661 67.77 -23.82 -29.53
C THR A 661 67.09 -22.58 -28.95
N GLY A 662 65.85 -22.31 -29.34
CA GLY A 662 65.13 -21.09 -28.97
C GLY A 662 65.50 -19.84 -29.80
N ASP A 663 66.36 -20.01 -30.81
CA ASP A 663 66.90 -18.97 -31.69
C ASP A 663 66.50 -19.16 -33.16
N ILE A 664 66.81 -18.18 -34.01
CA ILE A 664 66.56 -18.25 -35.46
C ILE A 664 67.57 -19.21 -36.09
N ASN A 665 67.08 -20.20 -36.83
CA ASN A 665 67.92 -21.19 -37.50
C ASN A 665 67.71 -21.18 -39.00
N ILE A 666 68.81 -21.12 -39.75
CA ILE A 666 68.83 -21.14 -41.20
C ILE A 666 69.53 -22.41 -41.67
N ILE A 667 68.86 -23.20 -42.49
CA ILE A 667 69.43 -24.40 -43.10
C ILE A 667 69.22 -24.38 -44.61
N THR A 668 70.17 -24.94 -45.35
CA THR A 668 70.02 -25.17 -46.78
C THR A 668 69.66 -26.62 -47.02
N GLN A 669 68.63 -26.88 -47.82
CA GLN A 669 68.24 -28.21 -48.26
C GLN A 669 68.25 -28.27 -49.78
N SER A 670 68.65 -29.43 -50.31
CA SER A 670 68.63 -29.70 -51.75
C SER A 670 67.76 -30.91 -52.05
N LYS A 671 66.95 -30.84 -53.10
CA LYS A 671 66.20 -31.97 -53.65
C LYS A 671 66.45 -32.06 -55.15
N GLY A 672 67.27 -33.01 -55.58
CA GLY A 672 67.65 -33.12 -56.99
C GLY A 672 68.45 -31.89 -57.43
N ALA A 673 67.95 -31.18 -58.45
CA ALA A 673 68.56 -29.94 -58.95
C ALA A 673 68.08 -28.67 -58.21
N ASN A 674 67.11 -28.77 -57.30
CA ASN A 674 66.52 -27.62 -56.64
C ASN A 674 67.15 -27.40 -55.26
N TYR A 675 67.43 -26.15 -54.93
CA TYR A 675 68.01 -25.71 -53.66
C TYR A 675 67.04 -24.75 -52.96
N ALA A 676 66.79 -24.99 -51.68
CA ALA A 676 66.02 -24.07 -50.86
C ALA A 676 66.73 -23.71 -49.56
N GLU A 677 66.63 -22.45 -49.18
CA GLU A 677 67.03 -21.95 -47.87
C GLU A 677 65.79 -21.88 -46.97
N LEU A 678 65.91 -22.47 -45.78
CA LEU A 678 64.84 -22.56 -44.81
C LEU A 678 65.25 -21.79 -43.57
N SER A 679 64.58 -20.65 -43.35
CA SER A 679 64.78 -19.82 -42.17
C SER A 679 63.63 -20.03 -41.20
N SER A 680 63.92 -20.55 -40.02
CA SER A 680 62.92 -20.82 -38.99
C SER A 680 63.05 -19.84 -37.81
N TYR A 681 61.93 -19.22 -37.44
CA TYR A 681 61.82 -18.17 -36.43
C TYR A 681 60.92 -18.63 -35.26
N PRO A 682 61.33 -18.47 -33.99
CA PRO A 682 60.54 -18.89 -32.83
C PRO A 682 59.48 -17.85 -32.45
N ILE A 683 58.25 -18.29 -32.20
CA ILE A 683 57.20 -17.53 -31.50
C ILE A 683 57.16 -18.02 -30.05
N LYS A 684 57.29 -17.08 -29.11
CA LYS A 684 57.36 -17.36 -27.67
C LYS A 684 56.08 -16.94 -26.95
N ASP A 685 55.69 -17.68 -25.93
CA ASP A 685 54.64 -17.27 -24.98
C ASP A 685 55.15 -16.22 -23.96
N GLU A 686 54.27 -15.76 -23.06
CA GLU A 686 54.63 -14.79 -22.00
C GLU A 686 55.70 -15.32 -21.02
N GLU A 687 55.87 -16.64 -20.95
CA GLU A 687 56.85 -17.31 -20.10
C GLU A 687 58.21 -17.52 -20.82
N GLY A 688 58.29 -17.14 -22.10
CA GLY A 688 59.50 -17.22 -22.92
C GLY A 688 59.73 -18.57 -23.60
N ASN A 689 58.79 -19.51 -23.50
CA ASN A 689 58.88 -20.81 -24.17
C ASN A 689 58.49 -20.67 -25.63
N VAL A 690 59.28 -21.27 -26.54
CA VAL A 690 58.90 -21.32 -27.96
C VAL A 690 57.66 -22.21 -28.12
N VAL A 691 56.52 -21.65 -28.50
CA VAL A 691 55.25 -22.38 -28.67
C VAL A 691 54.99 -22.73 -30.14
N GLU A 692 55.44 -21.89 -31.05
CA GLU A 692 55.29 -22.08 -32.50
C GLU A 692 56.59 -21.70 -33.22
N ALA A 693 56.77 -22.23 -34.43
CA ALA A 693 57.87 -21.87 -35.32
C ALA A 693 57.33 -21.45 -36.69
N VAL A 694 57.76 -20.28 -37.17
CA VAL A 694 57.49 -19.80 -38.53
C VAL A 694 58.66 -20.17 -39.41
N VAL A 695 58.44 -20.96 -40.46
CA VAL A 695 59.47 -21.38 -41.41
C VAL A 695 59.23 -20.69 -42.74
N LEU A 696 60.20 -19.88 -43.16
CA LEU A 696 60.28 -19.31 -44.50
C LEU A 696 61.13 -20.22 -45.39
N ILE A 697 60.59 -20.62 -46.54
CA ILE A 697 61.21 -21.48 -47.54
C ILE A 697 61.46 -20.61 -48.78
N GLN A 698 62.72 -20.34 -49.08
CA GLN A 698 63.12 -19.55 -50.24
C GLN A 698 63.82 -20.44 -51.26
N ASP A 699 63.36 -20.39 -52.51
CA ASP A 699 64.07 -21.03 -53.63
C ASP A 699 65.34 -20.23 -53.95
N ILE A 700 66.49 -20.90 -53.92
CA ILE A 700 67.80 -20.32 -54.21
C ILE A 700 68.49 -21.03 -55.38
N THR A 701 67.75 -21.85 -56.13
CA THR A 701 68.29 -22.69 -57.21
C THR A 701 69.06 -21.87 -58.24
N ASP A 702 68.43 -20.84 -58.82
CA ASP A 702 69.07 -19.96 -59.80
C ASP A 702 70.31 -19.27 -59.24
N ARG A 703 70.24 -18.82 -57.98
CA ARG A 703 71.36 -18.14 -57.31
C ARG A 703 72.57 -19.07 -57.20
N VAL A 704 72.35 -20.32 -56.81
CA VAL A 704 73.43 -21.33 -56.70
C VAL A 704 73.99 -21.65 -58.10
N LEU A 705 73.13 -21.85 -59.10
CA LEU A 705 73.55 -22.17 -60.47
C LEU A 705 74.35 -21.03 -61.13
N TYR A 706 73.92 -19.77 -60.98
CA TYR A 706 74.66 -18.61 -61.51
C TYR A 706 76.02 -18.43 -60.84
N GLN A 707 76.13 -18.71 -59.54
CA GLN A 707 77.41 -18.66 -58.85
C GLN A 707 78.39 -19.67 -59.43
N GLU A 708 77.93 -20.88 -59.75
CA GLU A 708 78.75 -21.90 -60.41
C GLU A 708 79.16 -21.49 -61.83
N GLU A 709 78.25 -20.91 -62.62
CA GLU A 709 78.50 -20.46 -63.99
C GLU A 709 79.51 -19.28 -64.06
N ILE A 710 79.35 -18.28 -63.19
CA ILE A 710 80.28 -17.14 -63.10
C ILE A 710 81.68 -17.63 -62.72
N LEU A 711 81.79 -18.57 -61.78
CA LEU A 711 83.08 -19.11 -61.34
C LEU A 711 83.80 -19.85 -62.49
N ALA A 712 83.04 -20.54 -63.34
CA ALA A 712 83.58 -21.20 -64.54
C ALA A 712 84.10 -20.18 -65.56
N LEU A 713 83.36 -19.11 -65.82
CA LEU A 713 83.72 -18.06 -66.79
C LEU A 713 85.00 -17.30 -66.37
N TYR A 714 85.12 -16.95 -65.09
CA TYR A 714 86.33 -16.30 -64.54
C TYR A 714 87.58 -17.14 -64.77
N LYS A 715 87.47 -18.46 -64.64
CA LYS A 715 88.58 -19.40 -64.82
C LYS A 715 89.05 -19.47 -66.28
N GLU A 716 88.12 -19.40 -67.24
CA GLU A 716 88.43 -19.40 -68.68
C GLU A 716 89.10 -18.09 -69.13
N VAL A 717 88.62 -16.95 -68.63
CA VAL A 717 89.22 -15.63 -68.91
C VAL A 717 90.65 -15.55 -68.38
N ALA A 718 90.89 -16.03 -67.15
CA ALA A 718 92.22 -16.05 -66.56
C ALA A 718 93.22 -16.87 -67.39
N GLN A 719 92.82 -18.08 -67.83
CA GLN A 719 93.68 -18.94 -68.67
C GLN A 719 94.00 -18.34 -70.03
N THR A 720 93.03 -17.67 -70.66
CA THR A 720 93.24 -17.02 -71.97
C THR A 720 94.21 -15.85 -71.87
N LYS A 721 94.15 -15.07 -70.78
CA LYS A 721 95.07 -13.94 -70.55
C LYS A 721 96.52 -14.40 -70.39
N GLU A 722 96.78 -15.39 -69.52
CA GLU A 722 98.12 -15.92 -69.28
C GLU A 722 98.75 -16.51 -70.55
N TYR A 723 97.95 -17.16 -71.40
CA TYR A 723 98.41 -17.70 -72.68
C TYR A 723 98.86 -16.59 -73.66
N LEU A 724 98.11 -15.49 -73.76
CA LEU A 724 98.45 -14.38 -74.65
C LEU A 724 99.70 -13.61 -74.21
N GLU A 725 99.87 -13.38 -72.91
CA GLU A 725 101.08 -12.72 -72.35
C GLU A 725 102.34 -13.55 -72.67
N SER A 726 102.28 -14.89 -72.51
CA SER A 726 103.38 -15.80 -72.85
C SER A 726 103.76 -15.78 -74.34
N LEU A 727 102.79 -15.64 -75.26
CA LEU A 727 103.07 -15.52 -76.69
C LEU A 727 103.81 -14.22 -77.04
N ILE A 728 103.43 -13.11 -76.40
CA ILE A 728 104.05 -11.79 -76.63
C ILE A 728 105.49 -11.78 -76.10
N ASP A 729 105.72 -12.34 -74.91
CA ASP A 729 107.05 -12.36 -74.27
C ASP A 729 108.05 -13.29 -74.97
N ASN A 730 107.60 -14.39 -75.55
CA ASN A 730 108.49 -15.31 -76.27
C ASN A 730 108.80 -14.88 -77.71
N SER A 731 108.19 -13.79 -78.20
CA SER A 731 108.51 -13.27 -79.55
C SER A 731 109.99 -12.86 -79.66
N ALA A 732 110.60 -13.22 -80.79
CA ALA A 732 111.96 -12.78 -81.13
C ALA A 732 112.00 -11.32 -81.61
N ASP A 733 110.88 -10.81 -82.13
CA ASP A 733 110.73 -9.42 -82.54
C ASP A 733 110.44 -8.52 -81.33
N ALA A 734 110.89 -7.26 -81.39
CA ALA A 734 110.56 -6.25 -80.41
C ALA A 734 109.12 -5.80 -80.63
N ILE A 735 108.25 -6.09 -79.67
CA ILE A 735 106.86 -5.64 -79.65
C ILE A 735 106.76 -4.57 -78.57
N VAL A 736 106.46 -3.36 -79.01
CA VAL A 736 106.35 -2.18 -78.16
C VAL A 736 104.97 -1.59 -78.41
N THR A 737 104.26 -1.23 -77.34
CA THR A 737 103.08 -0.38 -77.50
C THR A 737 103.33 0.98 -76.91
N THR A 738 102.73 2.01 -77.50
CA THR A 738 102.75 3.37 -76.98
C THR A 738 101.34 3.94 -76.93
N ASP A 739 101.15 4.95 -76.09
CA ASP A 739 99.99 5.83 -76.22
C ASP A 739 100.12 6.71 -77.49
N LEU A 740 99.08 7.50 -77.77
CA LEU A 740 99.04 8.42 -78.92
C LEU A 740 100.01 9.61 -78.82
N LYS A 741 100.69 9.75 -77.68
CA LYS A 741 101.72 10.76 -77.43
C LYS A 741 103.12 10.16 -77.50
N GLY A 742 103.29 8.89 -77.89
CA GLY A 742 104.59 8.23 -78.00
C GLY A 742 105.18 7.78 -76.65
N VAL A 743 104.41 7.79 -75.57
CA VAL A 743 104.83 7.24 -74.29
C VAL A 743 104.66 5.73 -74.34
N VAL A 744 105.73 4.98 -74.06
CA VAL A 744 105.68 3.51 -74.08
C VAL A 744 104.75 2.98 -72.99
N THR A 745 103.82 2.11 -73.36
CA THR A 745 102.81 1.49 -72.50
C THR A 745 103.01 0.00 -72.28
N SER A 746 103.74 -0.68 -73.17
CA SER A 746 104.14 -2.09 -73.01
C SER A 746 105.45 -2.35 -73.73
N TRP A 747 106.26 -3.24 -73.16
CA TRP A 747 107.59 -3.55 -73.63
C TRP A 747 107.89 -5.03 -73.45
N ASN A 748 107.80 -5.82 -74.53
CA ASN A 748 108.04 -7.26 -74.42
C ASN A 748 109.54 -7.60 -74.25
N ARG A 749 109.84 -8.83 -73.82
CA ARG A 749 111.23 -9.34 -73.74
C ARG A 749 112.01 -9.32 -75.06
N GLY A 750 111.34 -9.31 -76.22
CA GLY A 750 111.99 -9.09 -77.51
C GLY A 750 112.58 -7.68 -77.63
N ALA A 751 111.85 -6.67 -77.16
CA ALA A 751 112.27 -5.28 -77.15
C ALA A 751 113.44 -5.04 -76.18
N GLU A 752 113.42 -5.68 -75.00
CA GLU A 752 114.57 -5.63 -74.08
C GLU A 752 115.85 -6.18 -74.74
N ARG A 753 115.75 -7.32 -75.43
CA ARG A 753 116.90 -7.94 -76.10
C ARG A 753 117.43 -7.10 -77.27
N ILE A 754 116.54 -6.52 -78.07
CA ILE A 754 116.92 -5.75 -79.28
C ILE A 754 117.46 -4.36 -78.91
N TYR A 755 116.78 -3.64 -78.01
CA TYR A 755 117.09 -2.25 -77.69
C TYR A 755 117.91 -2.06 -76.40
N GLY A 756 117.92 -3.04 -75.49
CA GLY A 756 118.75 -3.02 -74.28
C GLY A 756 118.18 -2.25 -73.08
N PHE A 757 116.96 -1.72 -73.17
CA PHE A 757 116.22 -1.14 -72.05
C PHE A 757 115.39 -2.23 -71.35
N THR A 758 115.34 -2.24 -70.02
CA THR A 758 114.38 -3.11 -69.32
C THR A 758 112.97 -2.55 -69.47
N GLU A 759 111.95 -3.39 -69.31
CA GLU A 759 110.54 -2.97 -69.34
C GLU A 759 110.28 -1.81 -68.36
N GLU A 760 110.83 -1.89 -67.15
CA GLU A 760 110.71 -0.88 -66.09
C GLU A 760 111.32 0.48 -66.47
N GLU A 761 112.35 0.50 -67.31
CA GLU A 761 113.00 1.71 -67.79
C GLU A 761 112.29 2.28 -69.03
N ALA A 762 111.76 1.39 -69.87
CA ALA A 762 111.12 1.75 -71.13
C ALA A 762 109.69 2.25 -70.93
N ILE A 763 108.88 1.59 -70.09
CA ILE A 763 107.49 2.00 -69.83
C ILE A 763 107.46 3.40 -69.19
N GLY A 764 106.57 4.26 -69.69
CA GLY A 764 106.45 5.66 -69.24
C GLY A 764 107.48 6.61 -69.85
N SER A 765 108.50 6.08 -70.55
CA SER A 765 109.46 6.89 -71.31
C SER A 765 108.93 7.25 -72.69
N PHE A 766 109.22 8.46 -73.16
CA PHE A 766 108.88 8.91 -74.50
C PHE A 766 109.92 8.40 -75.51
N LEU A 767 109.53 7.44 -76.35
CA LEU A 767 110.29 6.87 -77.48
C LEU A 767 111.82 6.75 -77.28
N PRO A 768 112.31 6.08 -76.21
CA PRO A 768 113.74 6.10 -75.84
C PRO A 768 114.68 5.40 -76.84
N PHE A 769 114.12 4.57 -77.72
CA PHE A 769 114.84 3.80 -78.74
C PHE A 769 114.89 4.51 -80.10
N ILE A 770 114.40 5.75 -80.19
CA ILE A 770 114.42 6.54 -81.42
C ILE A 770 115.52 7.60 -81.34
N PRO A 771 116.44 7.68 -82.32
CA PRO A 771 117.44 8.74 -82.38
C PRO A 771 116.79 10.13 -82.54
N ASP A 772 117.36 11.16 -81.89
CA ASP A 772 116.80 12.52 -81.88
C ASP A 772 116.52 13.07 -83.30
N PHE A 773 117.38 12.76 -84.27
CA PHE A 773 117.24 13.21 -85.66
C PHE A 773 116.11 12.51 -86.45
N LEU A 774 115.49 11.45 -85.91
CA LEU A 774 114.36 10.74 -86.50
C LEU A 774 113.03 10.98 -85.76
N LEU A 775 113.04 11.73 -84.65
CA LEU A 775 111.83 12.00 -83.87
C LEU A 775 110.73 12.71 -84.69
N GLU A 776 111.11 13.67 -85.53
CA GLU A 776 110.15 14.38 -86.38
C GLU A 776 109.47 13.46 -87.39
N THR A 777 110.24 12.56 -88.01
CA THR A 777 109.73 11.52 -88.91
C THR A 777 108.80 10.55 -88.17
N GLU A 778 109.16 10.15 -86.94
CA GLU A 778 108.31 9.26 -86.15
C GLU A 778 106.98 9.93 -85.78
N MET A 779 106.99 11.20 -85.39
CA MET A 779 105.76 11.95 -85.09
C MET A 779 104.81 12.00 -86.29
N GLN A 780 105.33 12.08 -87.52
CA GLN A 780 104.51 11.98 -88.73
C GLN A 780 103.89 10.59 -88.91
N TYR A 781 104.60 9.52 -88.53
CA TYR A 781 104.02 8.18 -88.52
C TYR A 781 102.91 8.06 -87.48
N ILE A 782 103.12 8.59 -86.26
CA ILE A 782 102.10 8.63 -85.20
C ILE A 782 100.82 9.33 -85.68
N GLU A 783 100.92 10.49 -86.35
CA GLU A 783 99.75 11.20 -86.88
C GLU A 783 98.99 10.41 -87.96
N ARG A 784 99.71 9.68 -88.82
CA ARG A 784 99.09 8.80 -89.81
C ARG A 784 98.39 7.60 -89.17
N ILE A 785 98.98 7.03 -88.12
CA ILE A 785 98.38 5.90 -87.39
C ILE A 785 97.16 6.34 -86.59
N LYS A 786 97.13 7.57 -86.07
CA LYS A 786 95.92 8.18 -85.47
C LYS A 786 94.75 8.22 -86.45
N GLN A 787 95.02 8.38 -87.75
CA GLN A 787 94.00 8.33 -88.81
C GLN A 787 93.60 6.89 -89.18
N GLY A 788 94.12 5.89 -88.47
CA GLY A 788 93.83 4.47 -88.66
C GLY A 788 94.73 3.77 -89.68
N GLU A 789 95.77 4.43 -90.19
CA GLU A 789 96.71 3.84 -91.14
C GLU A 789 97.64 2.82 -90.46
N THR A 790 97.92 1.70 -91.14
CA THR A 790 98.97 0.75 -90.74
C THR A 790 100.15 0.89 -91.70
N ILE A 791 101.33 1.18 -91.16
CA ILE A 791 102.53 1.41 -91.94
C ILE A 791 103.46 0.21 -91.77
N LYS A 792 103.83 -0.45 -92.88
CA LYS A 792 104.58 -1.71 -92.89
C LYS A 792 105.94 -1.54 -93.56
N ASN A 793 106.88 -2.42 -93.21
CA ASN A 793 108.20 -2.55 -93.85
C ASN A 793 109.03 -1.25 -93.84
N ILE A 794 108.91 -0.46 -92.78
CA ILE A 794 109.75 0.74 -92.59
C ILE A 794 111.15 0.24 -92.21
N GLU A 795 112.11 0.32 -93.12
CA GLU A 795 113.53 0.11 -92.75
C GLU A 795 114.08 1.41 -92.19
N THR A 796 114.47 1.41 -90.91
CA THR A 796 114.91 2.61 -90.20
C THR A 796 116.01 2.29 -89.18
N LEU A 797 116.61 3.34 -88.64
CA LEU A 797 117.60 3.24 -87.57
C LEU A 797 116.95 3.48 -86.22
N ARG A 798 117.30 2.64 -85.25
CA ARG A 798 116.94 2.80 -83.83
C ARG A 798 118.20 2.91 -82.98
N LYS A 799 118.05 3.47 -81.80
CA LYS A 799 119.12 3.68 -80.82
C LYS A 799 118.97 2.67 -79.68
N LYS A 800 120.05 1.96 -79.38
CA LYS A 800 120.14 1.09 -78.20
C LYS A 800 120.44 1.90 -76.93
N ARG A 801 120.21 1.31 -75.75
CA ARG A 801 120.53 1.92 -74.45
C ARG A 801 121.99 2.40 -74.33
N ASP A 802 122.93 1.65 -74.89
CA ASP A 802 124.37 1.99 -74.91
C ASP A 802 124.74 3.08 -75.94
N GLY A 803 123.75 3.57 -76.71
CA GLY A 803 123.91 4.58 -77.74
C GLY A 803 124.24 4.04 -79.14
N ALA A 804 124.42 2.72 -79.31
CA ALA A 804 124.66 2.12 -80.61
C ALA A 804 123.43 2.20 -81.52
N MET A 805 123.64 2.33 -82.84
CA MET A 805 122.56 2.31 -83.82
C MET A 805 122.32 0.90 -84.33
N ILE A 806 121.04 0.53 -84.48
CA ILE A 806 120.59 -0.77 -85.00
C ILE A 806 119.63 -0.55 -86.18
N GLU A 807 119.82 -1.33 -87.24
CA GLU A 807 118.91 -1.32 -88.39
C GLU A 807 117.75 -2.28 -88.12
N VAL A 808 116.52 -1.75 -88.14
CA VAL A 808 115.32 -2.54 -87.91
C VAL A 808 114.34 -2.40 -89.07
N SER A 809 113.60 -3.48 -89.33
CA SER A 809 112.37 -3.42 -90.12
C SER A 809 111.19 -3.27 -89.17
N LEU A 810 110.49 -2.17 -89.28
CA LEU A 810 109.41 -1.75 -88.39
C LEU A 810 108.06 -1.84 -89.09
N THR A 811 107.08 -2.35 -88.36
CA THR A 811 105.66 -2.21 -88.68
C THR A 811 104.97 -1.48 -87.53
N LEU A 812 104.21 -0.43 -87.85
CA LEU A 812 103.42 0.33 -86.89
C LEU A 812 101.93 0.19 -87.23
N SER A 813 101.12 -0.21 -86.25
CA SER A 813 99.67 -0.39 -86.39
C SER A 813 98.88 0.28 -85.26
N PRO A 814 97.64 0.73 -85.51
CA PRO A 814 96.79 1.32 -84.49
C PRO A 814 96.22 0.24 -83.55
N ILE A 815 96.22 0.52 -82.24
CA ILE A 815 95.47 -0.23 -81.23
C ILE A 815 94.13 0.48 -81.04
N LYS A 816 93.02 -0.26 -81.19
CA LYS A 816 91.66 0.28 -81.08
C LYS A 816 90.97 -0.24 -79.83
N ASP A 817 90.12 0.58 -79.23
CA ASP A 817 89.22 0.13 -78.16
C ASP A 817 87.97 -0.57 -78.73
N ALA A 818 87.06 -0.99 -77.84
CA ALA A 818 85.81 -1.66 -78.23
C ALA A 818 84.87 -0.80 -79.08
N SER A 819 85.05 0.53 -79.09
CA SER A 819 84.27 1.47 -79.90
C SER A 819 84.88 1.73 -81.28
N GLY A 820 86.11 1.24 -81.52
CA GLY A 820 86.86 1.41 -82.76
C GLY A 820 87.74 2.66 -82.80
N GLU A 821 87.81 3.43 -81.71
CA GLU A 821 88.69 4.59 -81.58
C GLU A 821 90.15 4.15 -81.39
N VAL A 822 91.09 4.82 -82.04
CA VAL A 822 92.52 4.51 -81.90
C VAL A 822 93.02 5.06 -80.58
N ILE A 823 93.41 4.17 -79.66
CA ILE A 823 93.85 4.53 -78.29
C ILE A 823 95.36 4.43 -78.10
N GLY A 824 96.07 3.81 -79.05
CA GLY A 824 97.52 3.62 -78.96
C GLY A 824 98.10 3.07 -80.25
N ILE A 825 99.39 2.76 -80.21
CA ILE A 825 100.18 2.30 -81.36
C ILE A 825 100.91 1.04 -80.96
N SER A 826 100.87 0.02 -81.79
CA SER A 826 101.68 -1.18 -81.68
C SER A 826 102.80 -1.13 -82.71
N GLY A 827 104.04 -1.16 -82.24
CA GLY A 827 105.24 -1.22 -83.03
C GLY A 827 105.89 -2.59 -82.92
N ILE A 828 106.00 -3.28 -84.05
CA ILE A 828 106.75 -4.53 -84.15
C ILE A 828 108.02 -4.25 -84.94
N SER A 829 109.17 -4.45 -84.31
CA SER A 829 110.49 -4.19 -84.90
C SER A 829 111.30 -5.48 -84.95
N ARG A 830 111.80 -5.81 -86.14
CA ARG A 830 112.71 -6.92 -86.37
C ARG A 830 114.11 -6.40 -86.64
N ASP A 831 115.12 -6.91 -85.93
CA ASP A 831 116.51 -6.62 -86.24
C ASP A 831 116.89 -7.20 -87.61
N ILE A 832 117.36 -6.33 -88.51
CA ILE A 832 117.80 -6.72 -89.86
C ILE A 832 119.29 -6.47 -90.08
N SER A 833 120.04 -6.18 -89.01
CA SER A 833 121.46 -5.81 -89.09
C SER A 833 122.32 -6.92 -89.72
N GLU A 834 122.04 -8.20 -89.42
CA GLU A 834 122.72 -9.33 -90.08
C GLU A 834 122.36 -9.44 -91.55
N LYS A 835 121.08 -9.27 -91.90
CA LYS A 835 120.60 -9.32 -93.30
C LYS A 835 121.24 -8.22 -94.15
N LYS A 836 121.35 -7.00 -93.61
CA LYS A 836 121.95 -5.85 -94.31
C LYS A 836 123.46 -5.96 -94.45
N LYS A 837 124.16 -6.63 -93.52
CA LYS A 837 125.57 -6.97 -93.68
C LYS A 837 125.79 -7.92 -94.87
N VAL A 838 124.96 -8.96 -94.99
CA VAL A 838 125.02 -9.91 -96.11
C VAL A 838 124.68 -9.24 -97.46
N GLU A 839 123.71 -8.31 -97.50
CA GLU A 839 123.38 -7.53 -98.71
C GLU A 839 124.49 -6.54 -99.13
N LYS A 840 125.37 -6.12 -98.22
CA LYS A 840 126.52 -5.23 -98.53
C LYS A 840 127.79 -5.99 -98.92
N GLU A 841 127.87 -7.29 -98.64
CA GLU A 841 129.00 -8.17 -98.99
C GLU A 841 128.81 -8.93 -100.32
N LEU A 842 127.60 -8.90 -100.89
CA LEU A 842 127.23 -9.34 -102.25
C LEU A 842 127.29 -8.18 -103.24
#